data_AF-K0KMF4-F1
#
_entry.id   AF-K0KMF4-F1
#
_cell.length_a   1.000
_cell.length_b   1.000
_cell.length_c   1.000
_cell.angle_alpha   90.00
_cell.angle_beta   90.00
_cell.angle_gamma   90.00
#
_symmetry.space_group_name_H-M   'P 1'
#
loop_
_entity.id
_entity.type
_entity.pdbx_description
1 polymer ?
#
loop_
_entity_poly.entity_id
_entity_poly.type
_entity_poly.pdbx_seq_one_letter_code
_entity_poly.pdbx_strand_id
1 'polypeptide(L)'
;MSLLTLFPDNVLVEVLLNLSPYDINNLYSIESVSKRLVNFISLTKDTNDLTVFNNVPKESQLLLPKNSKRFAIKRGYIQLFEFKDAKSYTEKISKLYDSTPKFIVFPGTDHGPAIDKLVDVNKCFGRNPKSSFHYFMFEPKFIRQWDVICYPEYFHFPNLIDIELRGSKIISDKKQKFFNYNNAESLIIMNSEINLSKRFFSAIDFERNDPLEKLTVFDSNPNDLNLFNQTFKNITDMELVLDEFDNYDPFIFDKSFKITGCDFLNLKSLKIKCSSGGIIEKSSFPNLKALSICQKASTIEGHKIERIFLKNLKLPELIDFEWISSFSSPIIGRDFEAPKLGLLRLYINKDFQKSNPHKGWEDSRDFTNISGLVSIIPEYLVIDCPLILKAFNSLGALRYIRNLFFCAEYISLKEISVFEGLKFDNLINLAFYDIEFDDTTEATKAILPIFQAPSLNQFMIRTSEIKRVLNDIRGLKSLKSSKELVLDAKYNDVVEIYGSEVPRELEKLLIEASSYDQQIFITGRFESLKYLIIKSSESRSSEISIRISAPNLVKLDANGHNLKNLELFDCLKLKIICADKAERVHTHEDLPSLKYLNILDTKDADEIHVKASNLKHIKTPLNGKAKIQMADITGSDQKRQKLEVSNTQNKYEISELVDDEFKIHPLLDVISKKFKLDSDVVMNSSYDYSC
;
A
#
# COMPACT_ATOMS: atom_id res chain seq x y z
N MET A 1 -23.93 -28.83 -45.84
CA MET A 1 -24.71 -29.76 -44.99
C MET A 1 -24.21 -29.61 -43.56
N SER A 2 -25.07 -29.28 -42.59
CA SER A 2 -24.67 -29.19 -41.18
C SER A 2 -24.67 -30.59 -40.57
N LEU A 3 -23.58 -31.02 -39.92
CA LEU A 3 -23.49 -32.32 -39.24
C LEU A 3 -24.62 -32.53 -38.21
N LEU A 4 -25.12 -31.44 -37.60
CA LEU A 4 -26.21 -31.46 -36.62
C LEU A 4 -27.53 -31.98 -37.19
N THR A 5 -27.77 -31.89 -38.51
CA THR A 5 -29.00 -32.41 -39.13
C THR A 5 -28.96 -33.92 -39.36
N LEU A 6 -27.80 -34.56 -39.15
CA LEU A 6 -27.60 -36.00 -39.35
C LEU A 6 -27.58 -36.80 -38.04
N PHE A 7 -27.43 -36.15 -36.89
CA PHE A 7 -27.45 -36.86 -35.61
C PHE A 7 -28.82 -37.47 -35.32
N PRO A 8 -28.91 -38.67 -34.74
CA PRO A 8 -30.14 -39.18 -34.15
C PRO A 8 -30.69 -38.22 -33.07
N ASP A 9 -32.01 -38.23 -32.86
CA ASP A 9 -32.71 -37.27 -31.99
C ASP A 9 -32.20 -37.27 -30.55
N ASN A 10 -31.94 -38.46 -29.99
CA ASN A 10 -31.35 -38.61 -28.66
C ASN A 10 -29.93 -38.02 -28.58
N VAL A 11 -29.09 -38.23 -29.61
CA VAL A 11 -27.73 -37.67 -29.66
C VAL A 11 -27.78 -36.15 -29.79
N LEU A 12 -28.71 -35.63 -30.59
CA LEU A 12 -28.89 -34.18 -30.74
C LEU A 12 -29.33 -33.54 -29.42
N VAL A 13 -30.24 -34.18 -28.67
CA VAL A 13 -30.62 -33.71 -27.33
C VAL A 13 -29.39 -33.66 -26.44
N GLU A 14 -28.61 -34.74 -26.33
CA GLU A 14 -27.37 -34.75 -25.53
C GLU A 14 -26.39 -33.64 -25.92
N VAL A 15 -26.21 -33.37 -27.21
CA VAL A 15 -25.38 -32.25 -27.68
C VAL A 15 -25.94 -30.91 -27.19
N LEU A 16 -27.24 -30.67 -27.37
CA LEU A 16 -27.89 -29.42 -26.96
C LEU A 16 -27.86 -29.21 -25.43
N LEU A 17 -27.92 -30.30 -24.64
CA LEU A 17 -27.80 -30.22 -23.17
C LEU A 17 -26.43 -29.75 -22.70
N ASN A 18 -25.41 -29.81 -23.55
CA ASN A 18 -24.05 -29.34 -23.27
C ASN A 18 -23.76 -27.94 -23.82
N LEU A 19 -24.75 -27.25 -24.40
CA LEU A 19 -24.60 -25.89 -24.96
C LEU A 19 -25.18 -24.82 -24.03
N SER A 20 -24.65 -23.59 -24.12
CA SER A 20 -25.24 -22.45 -23.41
C SER A 20 -26.53 -21.96 -24.10
N PRO A 21 -27.42 -21.24 -23.39
CA PRO A 21 -28.57 -20.56 -23.98
C PRO A 21 -28.21 -19.70 -25.22
N TYR A 22 -27.07 -19.01 -25.17
CA TYR A 22 -26.58 -18.20 -26.29
C TYR A 22 -26.18 -19.05 -27.49
N ASP A 23 -25.50 -20.17 -27.27
CA ASP A 23 -25.12 -21.08 -28.35
C ASP A 23 -26.37 -21.72 -28.99
N ILE A 24 -27.34 -22.13 -28.17
CA ILE A 24 -28.63 -22.64 -28.64
C ILE A 24 -29.36 -21.57 -29.48
N ASN A 25 -29.41 -20.32 -29.02
CA ASN A 25 -29.98 -19.22 -29.79
C ASN A 25 -29.24 -19.00 -31.12
N ASN A 26 -27.91 -19.10 -31.11
CA ASN A 26 -27.08 -18.94 -32.31
C ASN A 26 -27.27 -20.07 -33.32
N LEU A 27 -27.57 -21.31 -32.89
CA LEU A 27 -27.86 -22.42 -33.80
C LEU A 27 -29.07 -22.16 -34.71
N TYR A 28 -30.04 -21.37 -34.24
CA TYR A 28 -31.22 -21.00 -35.05
C TYR A 28 -30.89 -20.05 -36.22
N SER A 29 -29.69 -19.43 -36.23
CA SER A 29 -29.22 -18.66 -37.39
C SER A 29 -28.92 -19.54 -38.61
N ILE A 30 -28.76 -20.86 -38.42
CA ILE A 30 -28.48 -21.82 -39.49
C ILE A 30 -29.81 -22.44 -39.93
N GLU A 31 -30.31 -22.07 -41.12
CA GLU A 31 -31.65 -22.45 -41.61
C GLU A 31 -31.96 -23.96 -41.50
N SER A 32 -31.03 -24.80 -41.95
CA SER A 32 -31.19 -26.26 -41.92
C SER A 32 -31.30 -26.84 -40.49
N VAL A 33 -30.64 -26.21 -39.52
CA VAL A 33 -30.68 -26.60 -38.11
C VAL A 33 -31.96 -26.05 -37.46
N SER A 34 -32.29 -24.80 -37.74
CA SER A 34 -33.51 -24.12 -37.27
C SER A 34 -34.78 -24.92 -37.59
N LYS A 35 -34.97 -25.33 -38.85
CA LYS A 35 -36.11 -26.17 -39.28
C LYS A 35 -36.25 -27.45 -38.47
N ARG A 36 -35.13 -28.04 -38.07
CA ARG A 36 -35.10 -29.23 -37.23
C ARG A 36 -35.46 -28.90 -35.78
N LEU A 37 -34.83 -27.88 -35.20
CA LEU A 37 -34.97 -27.52 -33.78
C LEU A 37 -36.38 -27.03 -33.41
N VAL A 38 -37.15 -26.48 -34.35
CA VAL A 38 -38.56 -26.06 -34.14
C VAL A 38 -39.44 -27.17 -33.54
N ASN A 39 -39.15 -28.43 -33.89
CA ASN A 39 -39.90 -29.59 -33.38
C ASN A 39 -39.31 -30.15 -32.08
N PHE A 40 -38.15 -29.67 -31.64
CA PHE A 40 -37.43 -30.15 -30.47
C PHE A 40 -37.56 -29.23 -29.27
N ILE A 41 -37.57 -27.93 -29.51
CA ILE A 41 -37.41 -26.93 -28.47
C ILE A 41 -38.67 -26.08 -28.42
N SER A 42 -39.22 -25.91 -27.22
CA SER A 42 -40.26 -24.93 -26.95
C SER A 42 -39.69 -23.77 -26.14
N LEU A 43 -39.96 -22.53 -26.53
CA LEU A 43 -39.58 -21.32 -25.81
C LEU A 43 -40.79 -20.67 -25.17
N THR A 44 -40.73 -20.40 -23.86
CA THR A 44 -41.76 -19.64 -23.15
C THR A 44 -41.20 -18.30 -22.67
N LYS A 45 -41.89 -17.21 -22.97
CA LYS A 45 -41.54 -15.84 -22.52
C LYS A 45 -42.65 -15.22 -21.66
N ASP A 46 -42.32 -14.28 -20.77
CA ASP A 46 -43.33 -13.46 -20.07
C ASP A 46 -43.62 -12.12 -20.77
N THR A 47 -42.68 -11.61 -21.55
CA THR A 47 -42.85 -10.43 -22.42
C THR A 47 -42.15 -10.63 -23.77
N ASN A 48 -42.59 -9.88 -24.79
CA ASN A 48 -41.98 -9.87 -26.12
C ASN A 48 -40.66 -9.09 -26.17
N ASP A 49 -40.39 -8.24 -25.18
CA ASP A 49 -39.23 -7.33 -25.17
C ASP A 49 -37.91 -8.02 -24.75
N LEU A 50 -37.93 -9.34 -24.53
CA LEU A 50 -36.75 -10.11 -24.11
C LEU A 50 -35.95 -10.62 -25.30
N THR A 51 -34.62 -10.49 -25.22
CA THR A 51 -33.72 -10.53 -26.36
C THR A 51 -32.75 -11.71 -26.40
N VAL A 52 -32.61 -12.50 -25.34
CA VAL A 52 -31.63 -13.61 -25.29
C VAL A 52 -31.96 -14.67 -26.34
N PHE A 53 -33.23 -15.04 -26.47
CA PHE A 53 -33.69 -15.98 -27.49
C PHE A 53 -34.43 -15.25 -28.63
N ASN A 54 -33.74 -14.38 -29.35
CA ASN A 54 -34.31 -13.59 -30.46
C ASN A 54 -34.36 -14.35 -31.80
N ASN A 55 -33.51 -15.36 -32.01
CA ASN A 55 -33.45 -16.14 -33.25
C ASN A 55 -34.42 -17.33 -33.26
N VAL A 56 -35.03 -17.67 -32.12
CA VAL A 56 -35.99 -18.78 -32.02
C VAL A 56 -37.28 -18.43 -32.77
N PRO A 57 -37.75 -19.24 -33.75
CA PRO A 57 -38.94 -18.93 -34.55
C PRO A 57 -40.23 -18.82 -33.73
N LYS A 58 -41.13 -17.89 -34.10
CA LYS A 58 -42.41 -17.61 -33.40
C LYS A 58 -43.29 -18.84 -33.17
N GLU A 59 -43.28 -19.80 -34.08
CA GLU A 59 -44.01 -21.06 -33.98
C GLU A 59 -43.55 -21.98 -32.83
N SER A 60 -42.33 -21.77 -32.33
CA SER A 60 -41.77 -22.43 -31.14
C SER A 60 -41.98 -21.62 -29.87
N GLN A 61 -42.53 -20.40 -29.97
CA GLN A 61 -42.70 -19.48 -28.87
C GLN A 61 -44.09 -19.56 -28.26
N LEU A 62 -44.15 -19.41 -26.93
CA LEU A 62 -45.36 -19.22 -26.16
C LEU A 62 -45.19 -18.00 -25.26
N LEU A 63 -46.12 -17.05 -25.36
CA LEU A 63 -46.18 -15.94 -24.43
C LEU A 63 -47.09 -16.31 -23.25
N LEU A 64 -46.55 -16.25 -22.04
CA LEU A 64 -47.28 -16.57 -20.82
C LEU A 64 -47.59 -15.30 -20.04
N PRO A 65 -48.87 -14.85 -19.98
CA PRO A 65 -49.24 -13.67 -19.22
C PRO A 65 -49.06 -13.88 -17.71
N LYS A 66 -48.63 -12.82 -17.00
CA LYS A 66 -48.39 -12.84 -15.54
C LYS A 66 -49.56 -13.42 -14.73
N ASN A 67 -50.80 -13.14 -15.15
CA ASN A 67 -52.04 -13.54 -14.48
C ASN A 67 -52.63 -14.88 -14.94
N SER A 68 -51.93 -15.64 -15.80
CA SER A 68 -52.47 -16.92 -16.27
C SER A 68 -52.58 -17.93 -15.13
N LYS A 69 -53.81 -18.43 -14.92
CA LYS A 69 -54.13 -19.54 -13.98
C LYS A 69 -53.78 -20.92 -14.56
N ARG A 70 -53.61 -21.04 -15.87
CA ARG A 70 -53.29 -22.30 -16.57
C ARG A 70 -51.92 -22.19 -17.22
N PHE A 71 -51.02 -23.09 -16.84
CA PHE A 71 -49.69 -23.21 -17.42
C PHE A 71 -49.76 -24.26 -18.55
N ALA A 72 -50.17 -23.84 -19.74
CA ALA A 72 -50.13 -24.71 -20.92
C ALA A 72 -48.71 -24.62 -21.52
N ILE A 73 -48.01 -25.73 -21.67
CA ILE A 73 -46.67 -25.76 -22.30
C ILE A 73 -46.76 -26.60 -23.56
N LYS A 74 -46.16 -26.12 -24.64
CA LYS A 74 -45.93 -26.92 -25.85
C LYS A 74 -44.90 -28.00 -25.53
N ARG A 75 -45.26 -29.29 -25.65
CA ARG A 75 -44.31 -30.39 -25.38
C ARG A 75 -43.21 -30.40 -26.44
N GLY A 76 -41.97 -30.18 -26.03
CA GLY A 76 -40.74 -30.43 -26.80
C GLY A 76 -39.82 -31.39 -26.03
N TYR A 77 -38.72 -31.79 -26.66
CA TYR A 77 -37.64 -32.56 -26.01
C TYR A 77 -36.77 -31.69 -25.08
N ILE A 78 -36.74 -30.37 -25.29
CA ILE A 78 -36.11 -29.37 -24.41
C ILE A 78 -37.05 -28.17 -24.26
N GLN A 79 -37.13 -27.60 -23.05
CA GLN A 79 -37.90 -26.40 -22.76
C GLN A 79 -36.98 -25.23 -22.40
N LEU A 80 -37.07 -24.13 -23.17
CA LEU A 80 -36.42 -22.87 -22.88
C LEU A 80 -37.43 -21.91 -22.22
N PHE A 81 -36.96 -21.16 -21.24
CA PHE A 81 -37.73 -20.18 -20.52
C PHE A 81 -36.94 -18.86 -20.46
N GLU A 82 -37.57 -17.75 -20.79
CA GLU A 82 -36.96 -16.42 -20.73
C GLU A 82 -37.91 -15.50 -19.95
N PHE A 83 -37.52 -15.08 -18.74
CA PHE A 83 -38.42 -14.36 -17.83
C PHE A 83 -37.77 -13.17 -17.16
N LYS A 84 -38.47 -12.04 -17.12
CA LYS A 84 -38.02 -10.87 -16.33
C LYS A 84 -38.27 -11.05 -14.82
N ASP A 85 -39.40 -11.68 -14.47
CA ASP A 85 -39.86 -11.86 -13.08
C ASP A 85 -39.61 -13.30 -12.58
N ALA A 86 -38.44 -13.53 -11.97
CA ALA A 86 -38.09 -14.86 -11.45
C ALA A 86 -39.10 -15.39 -10.43
N LYS A 87 -39.57 -14.55 -9.49
CA LYS A 87 -40.46 -14.97 -8.40
C LYS A 87 -41.78 -15.53 -8.93
N SER A 88 -42.43 -14.80 -9.85
CA SER A 88 -43.75 -15.16 -10.36
C SER A 88 -43.78 -16.46 -11.18
N TYR A 89 -42.66 -16.84 -11.80
CA TYR A 89 -42.60 -17.99 -12.72
C TYR A 89 -41.88 -19.19 -12.14
N THR A 90 -40.90 -18.99 -11.26
CA THR A 90 -40.16 -20.07 -10.59
C THR A 90 -41.10 -21.05 -9.90
N GLU A 91 -42.07 -20.56 -9.11
CA GLU A 91 -43.04 -21.42 -8.44
C GLU A 91 -43.91 -22.21 -9.45
N LYS A 92 -44.31 -21.57 -10.55
CA LYS A 92 -45.13 -22.21 -11.58
C LYS A 92 -44.37 -23.30 -12.32
N ILE A 93 -43.11 -23.05 -12.67
CA ILE A 93 -42.24 -24.01 -13.37
C ILE A 93 -41.90 -25.19 -12.44
N SER A 94 -41.69 -24.94 -11.14
CA SER A 94 -41.37 -25.99 -10.15
C SER A 94 -42.45 -27.08 -10.03
N LYS A 95 -43.71 -26.75 -10.40
CA LYS A 95 -44.86 -27.65 -10.38
C LYS A 95 -45.00 -28.49 -11.65
N LEU A 96 -44.14 -28.30 -12.64
CA LEU A 96 -44.11 -29.10 -13.87
C LEU A 96 -43.39 -30.42 -13.59
N TYR A 97 -44.18 -31.42 -13.18
CA TYR A 97 -43.69 -32.77 -12.94
C TYR A 97 -43.52 -33.55 -14.26
N ASP A 98 -42.60 -33.10 -15.11
CA ASP A 98 -42.14 -33.83 -16.29
C ASP A 98 -40.60 -33.96 -16.29
N SER A 99 -40.10 -34.96 -17.02
CA SER A 99 -38.66 -35.26 -17.14
C SER A 99 -37.97 -34.48 -18.25
N THR A 100 -38.65 -33.51 -18.87
CA THR A 100 -38.12 -32.75 -20.00
C THR A 100 -37.06 -31.75 -19.50
N PRO A 101 -35.82 -31.75 -20.02
CA PRO A 101 -34.79 -30.79 -19.68
C PRO A 101 -35.24 -29.33 -19.83
N LYS A 102 -34.93 -28.51 -18.82
CA LYS A 102 -35.34 -27.09 -18.76
C LYS A 102 -34.12 -26.17 -18.66
N PHE A 103 -34.08 -25.16 -19.52
CA PHE A 103 -33.15 -24.03 -19.49
C PHE A 103 -33.93 -22.78 -19.14
N ILE A 104 -33.50 -22.07 -18.09
CA ILE A 104 -34.19 -20.90 -17.59
C ILE A 104 -33.23 -19.73 -17.61
N VAL A 105 -33.64 -18.66 -18.30
CA VAL A 105 -32.87 -17.44 -18.46
C VAL A 105 -33.62 -16.29 -17.79
N PHE A 106 -32.93 -15.60 -16.89
CA PHE A 106 -33.38 -14.36 -16.28
C PHE A 106 -32.49 -13.21 -16.76
N PRO A 107 -32.84 -12.52 -17.87
CA PRO A 107 -32.07 -11.39 -18.34
C PRO A 107 -32.07 -10.28 -17.28
N GLY A 108 -30.87 -9.81 -16.92
CA GLY A 108 -30.64 -8.86 -15.84
C GLY A 108 -30.63 -7.40 -16.29
N THR A 109 -30.74 -6.49 -15.31
CA THR A 109 -30.28 -5.08 -15.42
C THR A 109 -28.90 -4.96 -14.77
N ASP A 110 -28.12 -3.92 -15.07
CA ASP A 110 -26.75 -3.71 -14.55
C ASP A 110 -26.61 -3.85 -13.01
N HIS A 111 -27.69 -3.62 -12.26
CA HIS A 111 -27.75 -3.75 -10.81
C HIS A 111 -28.14 -5.15 -10.29
N GLY A 112 -27.99 -6.16 -11.14
CA GLY A 112 -28.32 -7.56 -10.85
C GLY A 112 -29.83 -7.84 -10.83
N PRO A 113 -30.25 -9.11 -10.85
CA PRO A 113 -31.54 -9.47 -10.28
C PRO A 113 -31.47 -9.12 -8.79
N ALA A 114 -32.50 -8.45 -8.23
CA ALA A 114 -32.64 -8.34 -6.78
C ALA A 114 -32.35 -9.71 -6.17
N ILE A 115 -31.40 -9.82 -5.25
CA ILE A 115 -30.94 -11.06 -4.59
C ILE A 115 -32.10 -11.99 -4.22
N ASP A 116 -33.25 -11.40 -3.88
CA ASP A 116 -34.55 -12.04 -3.70
C ASP A 116 -34.91 -13.08 -4.79
N LYS A 117 -34.58 -12.81 -6.06
CA LYS A 117 -34.83 -13.70 -7.20
C LYS A 117 -33.99 -14.98 -7.15
N LEU A 118 -32.72 -14.89 -6.74
CA LEU A 118 -31.84 -16.06 -6.56
C LEU A 118 -32.29 -16.89 -5.36
N VAL A 119 -32.69 -16.22 -4.28
CA VAL A 119 -33.25 -16.86 -3.08
C VAL A 119 -34.56 -17.59 -3.40
N ASP A 120 -35.44 -16.99 -4.19
CA ASP A 120 -36.71 -17.60 -4.63
C ASP A 120 -36.47 -18.85 -5.48
N VAL A 121 -35.52 -18.79 -6.42
CA VAL A 121 -35.09 -19.93 -7.25
C VAL A 121 -34.55 -21.06 -6.36
N ASN A 122 -33.66 -20.75 -5.42
CA ASN A 122 -33.12 -21.76 -4.51
C ASN A 122 -34.16 -22.36 -3.56
N LYS A 123 -35.10 -21.55 -3.03
CA LYS A 123 -36.17 -22.06 -2.15
C LYS A 123 -37.15 -22.97 -2.89
N CYS A 124 -37.52 -22.63 -4.12
CA CYS A 124 -38.49 -23.39 -4.89
C CYS A 124 -37.90 -24.68 -5.46
N PHE A 125 -36.69 -24.63 -5.99
CA PHE A 125 -36.10 -25.77 -6.70
C PHE A 125 -35.18 -26.61 -5.83
N GLY A 126 -34.48 -26.02 -4.86
CA GLY A 126 -33.64 -26.75 -3.91
C GLY A 126 -34.40 -27.79 -3.07
N ARG A 127 -35.72 -27.61 -2.90
CA ARG A 127 -36.60 -28.53 -2.15
C ARG A 127 -37.22 -29.65 -2.99
N ASN A 128 -37.10 -29.61 -4.32
CA ASN A 128 -37.81 -30.55 -5.21
C ASN A 128 -36.94 -31.02 -6.39
N PRO A 129 -35.99 -31.96 -6.16
CA PRO A 129 -35.04 -32.43 -7.17
C PRO A 129 -35.67 -33.27 -8.29
N LYS A 130 -36.99 -33.50 -8.28
CA LYS A 130 -37.71 -34.29 -9.29
C LYS A 130 -37.91 -33.54 -10.61
N SER A 131 -37.67 -32.24 -10.62
CA SER A 131 -37.80 -31.41 -11.81
C SER A 131 -36.48 -31.40 -12.58
N SER A 132 -36.49 -31.77 -13.85
CA SER A 132 -35.35 -31.94 -14.75
C SER A 132 -34.69 -30.62 -15.21
N PHE A 133 -34.27 -29.79 -14.26
CA PHE A 133 -33.52 -28.56 -14.55
C PHE A 133 -32.11 -28.89 -15.01
N HIS A 134 -31.68 -28.23 -16.10
CA HIS A 134 -30.33 -28.38 -16.64
C HIS A 134 -29.54 -27.08 -16.56
N TYR A 135 -30.19 -25.91 -16.60
CA TYR A 135 -29.48 -24.63 -16.72
C TYR A 135 -30.29 -23.47 -16.13
N PHE A 136 -29.66 -22.66 -15.28
CA PHE A 136 -30.12 -21.35 -14.83
C PHE A 136 -29.11 -20.27 -15.24
N MET A 137 -29.50 -19.41 -16.17
CA MET A 137 -28.68 -18.27 -16.58
C MET A 137 -29.18 -17.00 -15.91
N PHE A 138 -28.26 -16.28 -15.27
CA PHE A 138 -28.48 -14.93 -14.78
C PHE A 138 -27.40 -14.02 -15.34
N GLU A 139 -27.74 -12.76 -15.63
CA GLU A 139 -26.77 -11.80 -16.16
C GLU A 139 -26.47 -10.60 -15.23
N PRO A 140 -26.24 -10.80 -13.91
CA PRO A 140 -25.70 -9.75 -13.08
C PRO A 140 -24.24 -9.48 -13.42
N LYS A 141 -23.84 -8.22 -13.25
CA LYS A 141 -22.42 -7.86 -13.11
C LYS A 141 -21.87 -8.15 -11.70
N PHE A 142 -22.74 -8.16 -10.69
CA PHE A 142 -22.35 -8.28 -9.29
C PHE A 142 -23.32 -9.18 -8.51
N ILE A 143 -22.79 -10.01 -7.61
CA ILE A 143 -23.57 -10.76 -6.60
C ILE A 143 -23.03 -10.34 -5.23
N ARG A 144 -23.87 -9.83 -4.33
CA ARG A 144 -23.43 -9.32 -3.01
C ARG A 144 -23.82 -10.17 -1.80
N GLN A 145 -24.83 -11.03 -1.96
CA GLN A 145 -25.30 -11.88 -0.87
C GLN A 145 -26.04 -13.08 -1.45
N TRP A 146 -25.71 -14.28 -0.97
CA TRP A 146 -26.35 -15.51 -1.42
C TRP A 146 -26.50 -16.54 -0.30
N ASP A 147 -27.34 -16.24 0.68
CA ASP A 147 -27.49 -16.98 1.96
C ASP A 147 -27.52 -18.51 1.86
N VAL A 148 -28.15 -19.09 0.83
CA VAL A 148 -28.15 -20.54 0.60
C VAL A 148 -27.96 -20.80 -0.88
N ILE A 149 -27.01 -21.66 -1.24
CA ILE A 149 -26.68 -22.08 -2.60
C ILE A 149 -26.97 -23.57 -2.73
N CYS A 150 -28.03 -23.94 -3.45
CA CYS A 150 -28.37 -25.34 -3.73
C CYS A 150 -27.96 -25.68 -5.17
N TYR A 151 -27.18 -26.75 -5.36
CA TYR A 151 -26.75 -27.21 -6.69
C TYR A 151 -26.08 -26.10 -7.55
N PRO A 152 -24.95 -25.52 -7.08
CA PRO A 152 -24.26 -24.42 -7.75
C PRO A 152 -23.90 -24.72 -9.22
N GLU A 153 -23.75 -25.98 -9.60
CA GLU A 153 -23.46 -26.40 -10.98
C GLU A 153 -24.46 -25.93 -12.02
N TYR A 154 -25.71 -25.66 -11.64
CA TYR A 154 -26.75 -25.26 -12.58
C TYR A 154 -26.80 -23.74 -12.77
N PHE A 155 -26.01 -22.97 -12.02
CA PHE A 155 -26.01 -21.51 -12.08
C PHE A 155 -24.87 -21.00 -12.98
N HIS A 156 -25.26 -20.24 -13.99
CA HIS A 156 -24.36 -19.67 -14.98
C HIS A 156 -24.48 -18.15 -14.99
N PHE A 157 -23.33 -17.49 -14.90
CA PHE A 157 -23.22 -16.05 -14.82
C PHE A 157 -22.20 -15.52 -15.85
N PRO A 158 -22.61 -15.39 -17.13
CA PRO A 158 -21.69 -15.01 -18.20
C PRO A 158 -21.10 -13.61 -18.02
N ASN A 159 -21.80 -12.67 -17.37
CA ASN A 159 -21.38 -11.26 -17.25
C ASN A 159 -20.91 -10.87 -15.85
N LEU A 160 -20.71 -11.85 -14.95
CA LEU A 160 -20.33 -11.60 -13.56
C LEU A 160 -18.90 -11.11 -13.48
N ILE A 161 -18.68 -10.03 -12.73
CA ILE A 161 -17.37 -9.41 -12.49
C ILE A 161 -16.96 -9.67 -11.04
N ASP A 162 -17.86 -9.38 -10.08
CA ASP A 162 -17.57 -9.59 -8.65
C ASP A 162 -18.59 -10.51 -7.99
N ILE A 163 -18.06 -11.38 -7.13
CA ILE A 163 -18.83 -12.32 -6.31
C ILE A 163 -18.55 -12.02 -4.85
N GLU A 164 -19.58 -11.73 -4.08
CA GLU A 164 -19.50 -11.54 -2.64
C GLU A 164 -20.47 -12.50 -1.95
N LEU A 165 -19.89 -13.39 -1.13
CA LEU A 165 -20.58 -14.48 -0.44
C LEU A 165 -20.57 -14.19 1.05
N ARG A 166 -21.72 -13.74 1.59
CA ARG A 166 -21.90 -13.44 3.01
C ARG A 166 -22.66 -14.55 3.71
N GLY A 167 -22.07 -15.21 4.72
CA GLY A 167 -22.73 -16.23 5.56
C GLY A 167 -23.42 -17.36 4.78
N SER A 168 -22.96 -17.65 3.56
CA SER A 168 -23.72 -18.46 2.62
C SER A 168 -23.56 -19.97 2.89
N LYS A 169 -24.67 -20.70 2.96
CA LYS A 169 -24.67 -22.16 3.11
C LYS A 169 -24.69 -22.86 1.76
N ILE A 170 -23.65 -23.63 1.46
CA ILE A 170 -23.58 -24.44 0.22
C ILE A 170 -24.14 -25.84 0.48
N ILE A 171 -25.10 -26.26 -0.34
CA ILE A 171 -25.71 -27.60 -0.36
C ILE A 171 -25.49 -28.19 -1.76
N SER A 172 -24.66 -29.22 -1.86
CA SER A 172 -24.42 -29.96 -3.11
C SER A 172 -24.25 -31.45 -2.82
N ASP A 173 -24.79 -32.28 -3.70
CA ASP A 173 -24.70 -33.75 -3.65
C ASP A 173 -23.54 -34.29 -4.51
N LYS A 174 -22.91 -33.45 -5.32
CA LYS A 174 -21.84 -33.85 -6.25
C LYS A 174 -20.45 -33.52 -5.69
N LYS A 175 -19.51 -34.43 -5.93
CA LYS A 175 -18.10 -34.29 -5.48
C LYS A 175 -17.31 -33.20 -6.19
N GLN A 176 -17.78 -32.63 -7.30
CA GLN A 176 -17.16 -31.45 -7.90
C GLN A 176 -18.01 -30.86 -9.04
N LYS A 177 -17.83 -29.53 -9.16
CA LYS A 177 -18.31 -28.56 -10.15
C LYS A 177 -19.57 -27.78 -9.83
N PHE A 178 -19.64 -26.49 -10.15
CA PHE A 178 -18.89 -25.27 -9.75
C PHE A 178 -19.77 -24.12 -10.28
N PHE A 179 -19.72 -22.92 -9.71
CA PHE A 179 -20.31 -21.77 -10.39
C PHE A 179 -19.67 -21.63 -11.77
N ASN A 180 -20.49 -21.45 -12.81
CA ASN A 180 -19.98 -21.19 -14.13
C ASN A 180 -20.00 -19.68 -14.39
N TYR A 181 -18.86 -19.04 -14.14
CA TYR A 181 -18.59 -17.65 -14.49
C TYR A 181 -17.36 -17.61 -15.40
N ASN A 182 -17.41 -16.77 -16.43
CA ASN A 182 -16.33 -16.67 -17.41
C ASN A 182 -15.54 -15.37 -17.29
N ASN A 183 -16.07 -14.38 -16.57
CA ASN A 183 -15.54 -13.01 -16.52
C ASN A 183 -15.35 -12.49 -15.09
N ALA A 184 -15.52 -13.33 -14.06
CA ALA A 184 -15.42 -12.87 -12.68
C ALA A 184 -13.96 -12.62 -12.32
N GLU A 185 -13.63 -11.39 -11.95
CA GLU A 185 -12.27 -10.96 -11.61
C GLU A 185 -12.04 -11.01 -10.10
N SER A 186 -13.11 -10.89 -9.29
CA SER A 186 -13.02 -10.76 -7.84
C SER A 186 -13.98 -11.68 -7.09
N LEU A 187 -13.47 -12.25 -5.99
CA LEU A 187 -14.22 -13.03 -5.03
C LEU A 187 -14.00 -12.49 -3.62
N ILE A 188 -15.09 -12.15 -2.95
CA ILE A 188 -15.14 -11.73 -1.56
C ILE A 188 -15.93 -12.77 -0.77
N ILE A 189 -15.32 -13.34 0.27
CA ILE A 189 -15.97 -14.26 1.18
C ILE A 189 -16.08 -13.56 2.53
N MET A 190 -17.29 -13.36 3.04
CA MET A 190 -17.54 -12.85 4.38
C MET A 190 -18.21 -13.93 5.21
N ASN A 191 -17.46 -14.50 6.16
CA ASN A 191 -17.91 -15.58 7.00
C ASN A 191 -18.16 -15.10 8.43
N SER A 192 -19.32 -15.49 8.96
CA SER A 192 -19.71 -15.28 10.36
C SER A 192 -20.00 -16.58 11.10
N GLU A 193 -19.92 -17.73 10.43
CA GLU A 193 -20.34 -19.05 10.95
C GLU A 193 -19.20 -20.08 10.88
N ILE A 194 -19.15 -20.97 11.88
CA ILE A 194 -18.05 -21.93 12.08
C ILE A 194 -17.98 -22.97 10.92
N ASN A 195 -16.78 -23.26 10.41
CA ASN A 195 -16.42 -24.25 9.36
C ASN A 195 -16.89 -23.94 7.92
N LEU A 196 -17.30 -22.72 7.61
CA LEU A 196 -17.83 -22.39 6.28
C LEU A 196 -16.74 -22.20 5.21
N SER A 197 -15.59 -21.62 5.55
CA SER A 197 -14.46 -21.42 4.63
C SER A 197 -14.10 -22.71 3.86
N LYS A 198 -13.95 -23.85 4.56
CA LYS A 198 -13.63 -25.15 3.96
C LYS A 198 -14.67 -25.57 2.92
N ARG A 199 -15.95 -25.27 3.14
CA ARG A 199 -17.04 -25.55 2.20
C ARG A 199 -16.99 -24.60 1.00
N PHE A 200 -16.70 -23.32 1.21
CA PHE A 200 -16.55 -22.35 0.12
C PHE A 200 -15.36 -22.64 -0.78
N PHE A 201 -14.17 -22.87 -0.21
CA PHE A 201 -12.97 -23.20 -0.99
C PHE A 201 -13.13 -24.52 -1.75
N SER A 202 -13.94 -25.46 -1.23
CA SER A 202 -14.29 -26.68 -1.99
C SER A 202 -15.31 -26.46 -3.11
N ALA A 203 -16.03 -25.33 -3.09
CA ALA A 203 -17.07 -24.98 -4.04
C ALA A 203 -16.59 -24.06 -5.17
N ILE A 204 -15.29 -23.76 -5.25
CA ILE A 204 -14.67 -22.91 -6.26
C ILE A 204 -13.44 -23.62 -6.85
N ASP A 205 -13.22 -23.51 -8.15
CA ASP A 205 -12.18 -24.25 -8.89
C ASP A 205 -10.99 -23.35 -9.22
N PHE A 206 -10.18 -23.03 -8.21
CA PHE A 206 -9.00 -22.18 -8.40
C PHE A 206 -7.93 -22.78 -9.33
N GLU A 207 -8.09 -24.03 -9.79
CA GLU A 207 -7.15 -24.73 -10.66
C GLU A 207 -7.52 -24.67 -12.16
N ARG A 208 -8.80 -24.53 -12.54
CA ARG A 208 -9.22 -24.70 -13.94
C ARG A 208 -9.74 -23.40 -14.56
N ASN A 209 -8.85 -22.70 -15.29
CA ASN A 209 -9.18 -21.52 -16.12
C ASN A 209 -10.13 -20.53 -15.43
N ASP A 210 -9.97 -20.40 -14.11
CA ASP A 210 -10.79 -19.54 -13.28
C ASP A 210 -10.36 -18.08 -13.50
N PRO A 211 -11.23 -17.19 -14.00
CA PRO A 211 -10.86 -15.81 -14.29
C PRO A 211 -10.52 -14.97 -13.03
N LEU A 212 -10.72 -15.51 -11.82
CA LEU A 212 -10.49 -14.78 -10.58
C LEU A 212 -9.02 -14.36 -10.45
N GLU A 213 -8.80 -13.06 -10.33
CA GLU A 213 -7.51 -12.43 -10.07
C GLU A 213 -7.41 -11.97 -8.59
N LYS A 214 -8.55 -11.66 -7.95
CA LYS A 214 -8.59 -11.11 -6.60
C LYS A 214 -9.40 -11.99 -5.65
N LEU A 215 -8.85 -12.24 -4.47
CA LEU A 215 -9.50 -12.96 -3.39
C LEU A 215 -9.43 -12.17 -2.08
N THR A 216 -10.59 -11.82 -1.53
CA THR A 216 -10.70 -11.23 -0.19
C THR A 216 -11.50 -12.16 0.72
N VAL A 217 -10.96 -12.47 1.90
CA VAL A 217 -11.64 -13.30 2.90
C VAL A 217 -11.74 -12.52 4.19
N PHE A 218 -12.97 -12.23 4.60
CA PHE A 218 -13.32 -11.75 5.93
C PHE A 218 -13.85 -12.93 6.72
N ASP A 219 -13.10 -13.40 7.70
CA ASP A 219 -13.54 -14.49 8.59
C ASP A 219 -13.55 -13.98 10.03
N SER A 220 -14.72 -13.88 10.64
CA SER A 220 -14.83 -13.43 12.03
C SER A 220 -14.47 -14.53 13.05
N ASN A 221 -14.14 -15.74 12.59
CA ASN A 221 -13.77 -16.86 13.45
C ASN A 221 -12.42 -17.45 13.03
N PRO A 222 -11.39 -17.47 13.90
CA PRO A 222 -10.03 -17.76 13.44
C PRO A 222 -9.80 -19.24 13.11
N ASN A 223 -10.72 -20.09 13.56
CA ASN A 223 -10.61 -21.54 13.43
C ASN A 223 -10.87 -22.05 12.03
N ASP A 224 -11.37 -21.20 11.13
CA ASP A 224 -11.97 -21.68 9.91
C ASP A 224 -11.01 -21.61 8.73
N LEU A 225 -10.13 -20.61 8.61
CA LEU A 225 -9.26 -20.55 7.44
C LEU A 225 -8.16 -21.62 7.49
N ASN A 226 -8.44 -22.71 6.78
CA ASN A 226 -7.63 -23.91 6.66
C ASN A 226 -7.46 -24.24 5.18
N LEU A 227 -6.40 -23.70 4.58
CA LEU A 227 -6.02 -23.99 3.19
C LEU A 227 -4.95 -25.08 3.19
N PHE A 228 -5.27 -26.21 2.55
CA PHE A 228 -4.40 -27.38 2.51
C PHE A 228 -4.31 -27.95 1.09
N ASN A 229 -3.10 -28.02 0.54
CA ASN A 229 -2.82 -28.67 -0.75
C ASN A 229 -3.73 -28.16 -1.90
N GLN A 230 -3.92 -26.84 -1.98
CA GLN A 230 -4.71 -26.20 -3.03
C GLN A 230 -3.81 -25.41 -3.98
N THR A 231 -4.14 -25.44 -5.27
CA THR A 231 -3.47 -24.63 -6.29
C THR A 231 -4.33 -23.42 -6.65
N PHE A 232 -3.74 -22.23 -6.63
CA PHE A 232 -4.34 -20.99 -7.07
C PHE A 232 -3.59 -20.50 -8.31
N LYS A 233 -4.18 -20.73 -9.49
CA LYS A 233 -3.49 -20.41 -10.76
C LYS A 233 -3.55 -18.93 -11.10
N ASN A 234 -4.69 -18.28 -10.94
CA ASN A 234 -4.91 -16.95 -11.52
C ASN A 234 -4.99 -15.82 -10.47
N ILE A 235 -5.10 -16.15 -9.18
CA ILE A 235 -5.09 -15.15 -8.11
C ILE A 235 -3.76 -14.39 -8.10
N THR A 236 -3.83 -13.08 -8.34
CA THR A 236 -2.71 -12.14 -8.26
C THR A 236 -2.68 -11.36 -6.95
N ASP A 237 -3.83 -11.15 -6.32
CA ASP A 237 -3.96 -10.37 -5.10
C ASP A 237 -4.85 -11.09 -4.09
N MET A 238 -4.38 -11.21 -2.85
CA MET A 238 -5.10 -11.88 -1.77
C MET A 238 -5.06 -11.05 -0.48
N GLU A 239 -6.24 -10.78 0.08
CA GLU A 239 -6.39 -10.13 1.38
C GLU A 239 -7.18 -11.05 2.33
N LEU A 240 -6.59 -11.31 3.50
CA LEU A 240 -7.16 -12.11 4.57
C LEU A 240 -7.40 -11.19 5.77
N VAL A 241 -8.64 -11.07 6.19
CA VAL A 241 -9.08 -10.28 7.35
C VAL A 241 -9.74 -11.24 8.32
N LEU A 242 -9.00 -11.59 9.38
CA LEU A 242 -9.37 -12.63 10.32
C LEU A 242 -9.61 -12.00 11.70
N ASP A 243 -10.80 -12.17 12.27
CA ASP A 243 -11.07 -11.82 13.68
C ASP A 243 -10.90 -10.35 14.04
N GLU A 244 -11.25 -9.45 13.12
CA GLU A 244 -11.22 -8.00 13.39
C GLU A 244 -12.37 -7.52 14.29
N PHE A 245 -13.39 -8.34 14.57
CA PHE A 245 -14.54 -7.90 15.37
C PHE A 245 -14.29 -8.02 16.88
N ASP A 246 -14.43 -6.90 17.60
CA ASP A 246 -14.22 -6.76 19.06
C ASP A 246 -15.10 -7.65 19.96
N ASN A 247 -16.00 -8.47 19.39
CA ASN A 247 -16.88 -9.40 20.11
C ASN A 247 -16.25 -10.79 20.28
N TYR A 248 -15.03 -10.84 20.80
CA TYR A 248 -14.32 -12.12 20.97
C TYR A 248 -14.79 -12.84 22.24
N ASP A 249 -15.23 -14.09 22.10
CA ASP A 249 -15.49 -14.98 23.23
C ASP A 249 -14.15 -15.55 23.75
N PRO A 250 -13.72 -15.20 24.98
CA PRO A 250 -12.46 -15.66 25.57
C PRO A 250 -12.35 -17.18 25.76
N PHE A 251 -13.46 -17.93 25.66
CA PHE A 251 -13.48 -19.35 26.00
C PHE A 251 -13.17 -20.31 24.85
N ILE A 252 -12.92 -19.81 23.64
CA ILE A 252 -12.63 -20.69 22.51
C ILE A 252 -11.10 -20.73 22.29
N PHE A 253 -10.43 -21.63 23.02
CA PHE A 253 -8.98 -21.82 23.06
C PHE A 253 -8.42 -22.50 21.79
N ASP A 254 -7.16 -22.20 21.45
CA ASP A 254 -6.35 -22.73 20.34
C ASP A 254 -6.82 -22.36 18.93
N LYS A 255 -6.71 -21.07 18.57
CA LYS A 255 -7.19 -20.57 17.29
C LYS A 255 -6.10 -19.94 16.43
N SER A 256 -5.66 -20.71 15.44
CA SER A 256 -4.69 -20.28 14.43
C SER A 256 -5.19 -20.60 13.02
N PHE A 257 -5.10 -19.66 12.07
CA PHE A 257 -5.30 -19.98 10.66
C PHE A 257 -4.14 -20.85 10.14
N LYS A 258 -4.40 -21.66 9.10
CA LYS A 258 -3.39 -22.53 8.48
C LYS A 258 -3.42 -22.42 6.95
N ILE A 259 -2.26 -22.12 6.37
CA ILE A 259 -2.00 -22.20 4.94
C ILE A 259 -0.84 -23.17 4.74
N THR A 260 -1.11 -24.35 4.21
CA THR A 260 -0.13 -25.44 4.17
C THR A 260 -0.14 -26.19 2.85
N GLY A 261 1.03 -26.30 2.21
CA GLY A 261 1.16 -27.04 0.95
C GLY A 261 0.41 -26.40 -0.22
N CYS A 262 0.09 -25.11 -0.16
CA CYS A 262 -0.63 -24.42 -1.22
C CYS A 262 0.33 -23.85 -2.27
N ASP A 263 -0.10 -23.86 -3.54
CA ASP A 263 0.66 -23.33 -4.67
C ASP A 263 -0.01 -22.09 -5.25
N PHE A 264 0.59 -20.92 -5.04
CA PHE A 264 0.08 -19.64 -5.52
C PHE A 264 0.89 -19.15 -6.72
N LEU A 265 0.56 -19.66 -7.91
CA LEU A 265 1.43 -19.53 -9.08
C LEU A 265 1.62 -18.08 -9.56
N ASN A 266 0.58 -17.24 -9.44
CA ASN A 266 0.59 -15.87 -9.97
C ASN A 266 0.41 -14.79 -8.89
N LEU A 267 0.38 -15.16 -7.60
CA LEU A 267 0.15 -14.23 -6.51
C LEU A 267 1.31 -13.22 -6.42
N LYS A 268 0.99 -11.94 -6.52
CA LYS A 268 1.91 -10.80 -6.44
C LYS A 268 1.83 -10.09 -5.09
N SER A 269 0.65 -10.06 -4.46
CA SER A 269 0.42 -9.39 -3.19
C SER A 269 -0.38 -10.28 -2.23
N LEU A 270 0.13 -10.42 -1.00
CA LEU A 270 -0.57 -11.10 0.10
C LEU A 270 -0.64 -10.17 1.31
N LYS A 271 -1.85 -9.87 1.76
CA LYS A 271 -2.11 -9.08 2.96
C LYS A 271 -2.89 -9.90 3.97
N ILE A 272 -2.42 -9.93 5.21
CA ILE A 272 -3.05 -10.67 6.30
C ILE A 272 -3.26 -9.68 7.45
N LYS A 273 -4.50 -9.53 7.89
CA LYS A 273 -4.86 -8.83 9.12
C LYS A 273 -5.50 -9.83 10.05
N CYS A 274 -4.98 -9.98 11.26
CA CYS A 274 -5.59 -10.87 12.22
C CYS A 274 -5.39 -10.47 13.68
N SER A 275 -6.31 -10.89 14.54
CA SER A 275 -6.11 -10.83 16.00
C SER A 275 -5.54 -12.14 16.57
N SER A 276 -5.71 -13.23 15.83
CA SER A 276 -5.27 -14.58 16.16
C SER A 276 -3.85 -14.88 15.65
N GLY A 277 -3.30 -16.04 16.04
CA GLY A 277 -2.06 -16.57 15.45
C GLY A 277 -2.30 -17.27 14.12
N GLY A 278 -1.25 -17.85 13.54
CA GLY A 278 -1.37 -18.55 12.27
C GLY A 278 -0.12 -19.32 11.87
N ILE A 279 -0.24 -20.22 10.91
CA ILE A 279 0.90 -20.93 10.32
C ILE A 279 0.78 -20.88 8.81
N ILE A 280 1.82 -20.36 8.15
CA ILE A 280 2.04 -20.50 6.71
C ILE A 280 3.27 -21.39 6.54
N GLU A 281 3.07 -22.59 6.00
CA GLU A 281 4.15 -23.55 5.84
C GLU A 281 4.12 -24.30 4.52
N LYS A 282 5.31 -24.62 4.00
CA LYS A 282 5.50 -25.47 2.80
C LYS A 282 4.64 -25.02 1.61
N SER A 283 4.33 -23.73 1.51
CA SER A 283 3.51 -23.16 0.44
C SER A 283 4.40 -22.42 -0.54
N SER A 284 4.06 -22.47 -1.82
CA SER A 284 4.84 -21.92 -2.92
C SER A 284 4.29 -20.56 -3.34
N PHE A 285 5.17 -19.55 -3.38
CA PHE A 285 4.85 -18.18 -3.76
C PHE A 285 5.88 -17.65 -4.78
N PRO A 286 6.00 -18.25 -5.97
CA PRO A 286 7.08 -17.95 -6.92
C PRO A 286 7.10 -16.49 -7.40
N ASN A 287 5.96 -15.80 -7.40
CA ASN A 287 5.79 -14.46 -7.96
C ASN A 287 5.41 -13.39 -6.92
N LEU A 288 5.41 -13.73 -5.62
CA LEU A 288 4.99 -12.82 -4.56
C LEU A 288 6.00 -11.68 -4.41
N LYS A 289 5.55 -10.44 -4.61
CA LYS A 289 6.36 -9.22 -4.55
C LYS A 289 6.17 -8.43 -3.26
N ALA A 290 4.98 -8.49 -2.69
CA ALA A 290 4.62 -7.79 -1.45
C ALA A 290 3.94 -8.73 -0.46
N LEU A 291 4.42 -8.73 0.78
CA LEU A 291 3.80 -9.42 1.91
C LEU A 291 3.55 -8.40 3.03
N SER A 292 2.30 -8.28 3.49
CA SER A 292 1.94 -7.44 4.63
C SER A 292 1.19 -8.28 5.65
N ILE A 293 1.66 -8.26 6.89
CA ILE A 293 1.05 -8.98 8.01
C ILE A 293 0.81 -8.00 9.15
N CYS A 294 -0.45 -7.83 9.55
CA CYS A 294 -0.87 -7.00 10.67
C CYS A 294 -1.52 -7.87 11.75
N GLN A 295 -0.89 -7.94 12.93
CA GLN A 295 -1.34 -8.77 14.05
C GLN A 295 -1.73 -7.93 15.28
N LYS A 296 -3.01 -7.85 15.59
CA LYS A 296 -3.53 -7.16 16.79
C LYS A 296 -3.58 -8.13 17.97
N ALA A 297 -3.22 -7.66 19.17
CA ALA A 297 -3.44 -8.40 20.40
C ALA A 297 -4.91 -8.25 20.79
N SER A 298 -5.61 -9.36 21.01
CA SER A 298 -6.88 -9.33 21.71
C SER A 298 -6.63 -8.88 23.16
N THR A 299 -7.35 -7.88 23.64
CA THR A 299 -7.26 -7.26 24.99
C THR A 299 -7.59 -8.19 26.16
N ILE A 300 -7.77 -9.49 25.91
CA ILE A 300 -8.28 -10.42 26.91
C ILE A 300 -7.15 -10.84 27.86
N GLU A 301 -7.24 -10.35 29.10
CA GLU A 301 -6.29 -10.66 30.16
C GLU A 301 -6.21 -12.17 30.45
N GLY A 302 -4.99 -12.70 30.46
CA GLY A 302 -4.69 -14.05 30.96
C GLY A 302 -4.38 -15.11 29.90
N HIS A 303 -4.53 -14.82 28.61
CA HIS A 303 -4.29 -15.80 27.55
C HIS A 303 -2.90 -15.69 26.91
N LYS A 304 -2.38 -16.84 26.46
CA LYS A 304 -1.15 -16.93 25.67
C LYS A 304 -1.45 -16.38 24.28
N ILE A 305 -0.79 -15.29 23.90
CA ILE A 305 -0.96 -14.70 22.58
C ILE A 305 -0.34 -15.64 21.54
N GLU A 306 -1.16 -16.15 20.62
CA GLU A 306 -0.68 -16.96 19.51
C GLU A 306 0.02 -16.08 18.47
N ARG A 307 1.10 -16.58 17.89
CA ARG A 307 1.92 -15.85 16.91
C ARG A 307 1.71 -16.42 15.52
N ILE A 308 1.99 -15.62 14.50
CA ILE A 308 2.07 -16.13 13.13
C ILE A 308 3.47 -16.72 12.89
N PHE A 309 3.49 -17.94 12.36
CA PHE A 309 4.70 -18.67 12.01
C PHE A 309 4.83 -18.77 10.49
N LEU A 310 5.97 -18.33 9.97
CA LEU A 310 6.36 -18.50 8.57
C LEU A 310 7.42 -19.59 8.49
N LYS A 311 7.12 -20.77 7.93
CA LYS A 311 8.02 -21.93 7.95
C LYS A 311 8.24 -22.52 6.55
N ASN A 312 9.49 -22.80 6.20
CA ASN A 312 9.86 -23.42 4.90
C ASN A 312 9.28 -22.64 3.72
N LEU A 313 9.45 -21.32 3.71
CA LEU A 313 8.93 -20.43 2.68
C LEU A 313 10.06 -19.90 1.81
N LYS A 314 9.93 -20.10 0.51
CA LYS A 314 10.82 -19.53 -0.49
C LYS A 314 10.07 -18.46 -1.26
N LEU A 315 10.51 -17.22 -1.12
CA LEU A 315 9.89 -16.03 -1.67
C LEU A 315 10.89 -15.34 -2.62
N PRO A 316 11.22 -15.95 -3.78
CA PRO A 316 12.32 -15.51 -4.64
C PRO A 316 12.13 -14.11 -5.22
N GLU A 317 10.88 -13.66 -5.37
CA GLU A 317 10.51 -12.37 -5.96
C GLU A 317 10.03 -11.33 -4.93
N LEU A 318 10.14 -11.62 -3.62
CA LEU A 318 9.69 -10.70 -2.57
C LEU A 318 10.58 -9.47 -2.53
N ILE A 319 9.97 -8.28 -2.66
CA ILE A 319 10.67 -7.00 -2.69
C ILE A 319 10.32 -6.15 -1.45
N ASP A 320 9.07 -6.22 -0.98
CA ASP A 320 8.58 -5.50 0.21
C ASP A 320 7.95 -6.48 1.20
N PHE A 321 8.40 -6.41 2.46
CA PHE A 321 7.81 -7.15 3.56
C PHE A 321 7.50 -6.21 4.72
N GLU A 322 6.22 -6.10 5.04
CA GLU A 322 5.70 -5.36 6.18
C GLU A 322 5.17 -6.30 7.26
N TRP A 323 5.58 -6.04 8.49
CA TRP A 323 5.06 -6.67 9.69
C TRP A 323 4.65 -5.59 10.69
N ILE A 324 3.38 -5.59 11.06
CA ILE A 324 2.82 -4.72 12.09
C ILE A 324 2.29 -5.62 13.19
N SER A 325 2.70 -5.42 14.43
CA SER A 325 2.14 -6.15 15.57
C SER A 325 1.97 -5.22 16.76
N SER A 326 1.07 -5.56 17.68
CA SER A 326 0.93 -4.83 18.96
C SER A 326 1.68 -5.50 20.12
N PHE A 327 2.33 -6.65 19.88
CA PHE A 327 2.93 -7.43 20.97
C PHE A 327 4.22 -8.19 20.62
N SER A 328 4.48 -8.56 19.34
CA SER A 328 5.69 -9.33 19.03
C SER A 328 6.23 -9.17 17.60
N SER A 329 7.51 -9.46 17.44
CA SER A 329 8.15 -9.64 16.13
C SER A 329 7.67 -10.91 15.42
N PRO A 330 7.84 -11.03 14.09
CA PRO A 330 7.51 -12.25 13.39
C PRO A 330 8.32 -13.44 13.89
N ILE A 331 7.72 -14.63 13.93
CA ILE A 331 8.48 -15.88 14.04
C ILE A 331 8.73 -16.42 12.64
N ILE A 332 9.97 -16.27 12.19
CA ILE A 332 10.42 -16.77 10.90
C ILE A 332 11.28 -18.01 11.11
N GLY A 333 10.86 -19.12 10.53
CA GLY A 333 11.59 -20.38 10.53
C GLY A 333 12.93 -20.28 9.82
N ARG A 334 13.86 -21.20 10.11
CA ARG A 334 15.23 -21.19 9.58
C ARG A 334 15.31 -21.28 8.05
N ASP A 335 14.31 -21.88 7.41
CA ASP A 335 14.26 -22.13 5.97
C ASP A 335 13.44 -21.06 5.22
N PHE A 336 13.49 -19.81 5.71
CA PHE A 336 12.91 -18.66 5.01
C PHE A 336 13.96 -18.03 4.09
N GLU A 337 13.63 -17.95 2.79
CA GLU A 337 14.50 -17.39 1.76
C GLU A 337 13.79 -16.26 1.01
N ALA A 338 14.33 -15.04 1.05
CA ALA A 338 13.84 -13.89 0.29
C ALA A 338 15.01 -13.10 -0.33
N PRO A 339 15.68 -13.65 -1.36
CA PRO A 339 16.93 -13.10 -1.90
C PRO A 339 16.80 -11.72 -2.55
N LYS A 340 15.59 -11.32 -2.96
CA LYS A 340 15.32 -10.01 -3.57
C LYS A 340 14.71 -8.99 -2.60
N LEU A 341 14.63 -9.31 -1.30
CA LEU A 341 14.01 -8.40 -0.34
C LEU A 341 14.75 -7.07 -0.30
N GLY A 342 14.08 -6.03 -0.79
CA GLY A 342 14.63 -4.67 -0.83
C GLY A 342 14.28 -3.90 0.44
N LEU A 343 13.02 -3.99 0.87
CA LEU A 343 12.44 -3.24 1.98
C LEU A 343 11.86 -4.18 3.03
N LEU A 344 12.29 -4.02 4.28
CA LEU A 344 11.71 -4.67 5.45
C LEU A 344 11.19 -3.61 6.42
N ARG A 345 9.89 -3.65 6.72
CA ARG A 345 9.22 -2.74 7.65
C ARG A 345 8.69 -3.52 8.84
N LEU A 346 9.16 -3.22 10.04
CA LEU A 346 8.79 -3.92 11.28
C LEU A 346 8.29 -2.91 12.31
N TYR A 347 6.98 -2.90 12.54
CA TYR A 347 6.32 -2.04 13.50
C TYR A 347 5.78 -2.86 14.68
N ILE A 348 6.04 -2.39 15.89
CA ILE A 348 5.56 -2.95 17.14
C ILE A 348 4.85 -1.83 17.91
N ASN A 349 3.54 -1.71 17.68
CA ASN A 349 2.68 -0.70 18.29
C ASN A 349 2.77 -0.81 19.83
N LYS A 350 3.08 0.32 20.48
CA LYS A 350 3.30 0.42 21.93
C LYS A 350 2.04 0.74 22.73
N ASP A 351 0.92 1.11 22.11
CA ASP A 351 -0.27 1.59 22.82
C ASP A 351 -0.95 0.48 23.64
N PHE A 352 -0.89 -0.77 23.17
CA PHE A 352 -1.31 -1.93 23.96
C PHE A 352 -0.50 -2.08 25.26
N GLN A 353 0.74 -1.61 25.29
CA GLN A 353 1.61 -1.71 26.47
C GLN A 353 1.28 -0.63 27.51
N LYS A 354 0.81 0.56 27.07
CA LYS A 354 0.41 1.65 27.96
C LYS A 354 -0.84 1.30 28.77
N SER A 355 -1.76 0.51 28.20
CA SER A 355 -3.01 0.14 28.86
C SER A 355 -2.89 -1.00 29.88
N ASN A 356 -1.78 -1.75 29.91
CA ASN A 356 -1.62 -2.90 30.82
C ASN A 356 -0.22 -2.97 31.49
N PRO A 357 0.12 -2.02 32.39
CA PRO A 357 1.45 -1.87 32.98
C PRO A 357 1.86 -2.98 33.96
N HIS A 358 0.93 -3.85 34.37
CA HIS A 358 1.16 -4.87 35.41
C HIS A 358 1.83 -6.16 34.91
N LYS A 359 1.92 -6.38 33.58
CA LYS A 359 2.75 -7.44 33.01
C LYS A 359 4.11 -6.86 32.64
N GLY A 360 5.13 -7.26 33.40
CA GLY A 360 6.50 -6.76 33.25
C GLY A 360 6.97 -6.75 31.79
N TRP A 361 7.74 -5.73 31.44
CA TRP A 361 8.31 -5.43 30.12
C TRP A 361 9.08 -6.59 29.43
N GLU A 362 9.34 -7.69 30.14
CA GLU A 362 10.31 -8.73 29.80
C GLU A 362 9.68 -10.00 29.18
N ASP A 363 8.42 -10.33 29.46
CA ASP A 363 7.84 -11.63 29.01
C ASP A 363 7.21 -11.59 27.60
N SER A 364 6.79 -10.42 27.09
CA SER A 364 6.07 -10.34 25.80
C SER A 364 6.99 -10.23 24.58
N ARG A 365 8.26 -9.88 24.78
CA ARG A 365 9.21 -9.49 23.72
C ARG A 365 10.24 -10.58 23.43
N ASP A 366 9.74 -11.74 23.03
CA ASP A 366 10.59 -12.83 22.55
C ASP A 366 11.08 -12.55 21.12
N PHE A 367 12.12 -11.72 21.03
CA PHE A 367 12.89 -11.50 19.82
C PHE A 367 13.94 -12.59 19.57
N THR A 368 13.97 -13.67 20.37
CA THR A 368 14.99 -14.72 20.21
C THR A 368 14.82 -15.53 18.92
N ASN A 369 13.63 -15.46 18.31
CA ASN A 369 13.25 -16.23 17.13
C ASN A 369 13.32 -15.44 15.80
N ILE A 370 14.01 -14.31 15.74
CA ILE A 370 14.26 -13.58 14.48
C ILE A 370 15.35 -14.23 13.60
N SER A 371 15.81 -15.44 13.92
CA SER A 371 16.91 -16.10 13.18
C SER A 371 16.65 -16.21 11.67
N GLY A 372 15.41 -16.47 11.26
CA GLY A 372 15.01 -16.48 9.85
C GLY A 372 14.87 -15.10 9.20
N LEU A 373 14.78 -14.01 10.00
CA LEU A 373 14.93 -12.66 9.45
C LEU A 373 16.38 -12.34 9.13
N VAL A 374 17.34 -12.87 9.90
CA VAL A 374 18.76 -12.55 9.71
C VAL A 374 19.40 -13.26 8.53
N SER A 375 18.82 -14.36 8.05
CA SER A 375 19.17 -14.90 6.73
C SER A 375 18.76 -13.95 5.58
N ILE A 376 17.96 -12.92 5.86
CA ILE A 376 17.53 -11.91 4.90
C ILE A 376 18.18 -10.59 5.29
N ILE A 377 19.01 -10.06 4.39
CA ILE A 377 19.62 -8.75 4.58
C ILE A 377 18.90 -7.79 3.64
N PRO A 378 17.92 -7.00 4.13
CA PRO A 378 17.27 -6.00 3.30
C PRO A 378 18.22 -4.83 3.02
N GLU A 379 18.03 -4.17 1.88
CA GLU A 379 18.73 -2.92 1.58
C GLU A 379 18.23 -1.76 2.45
N TYR A 380 16.93 -1.75 2.76
CA TYR A 380 16.24 -0.76 3.61
C TYR A 380 15.52 -1.46 4.76
N LEU A 381 15.84 -1.02 5.98
CA LEU A 381 15.20 -1.47 7.20
C LEU A 381 14.43 -0.30 7.81
N VAL A 382 13.12 -0.45 8.00
CA VAL A 382 12.25 0.51 8.69
C VAL A 382 11.73 -0.13 9.96
N ILE A 383 11.93 0.52 11.12
CA ILE A 383 11.54 -0.03 12.41
C ILE A 383 11.06 1.06 13.38
N ASP A 384 10.30 0.65 14.40
CA ASP A 384 9.85 1.54 15.50
C ASP A 384 10.25 1.10 16.92
N CYS A 385 10.88 -0.08 17.02
CA CYS A 385 11.21 -0.69 18.30
C CYS A 385 12.73 -0.97 18.39
N PRO A 386 13.45 -0.31 19.32
CA PRO A 386 14.91 -0.50 19.46
C PRO A 386 15.33 -1.93 19.77
N LEU A 387 14.46 -2.74 20.39
CA LEU A 387 14.79 -4.13 20.71
C LEU A 387 14.95 -5.00 19.45
N ILE A 388 14.34 -4.61 18.33
CA ILE A 388 14.58 -5.24 17.03
C ILE A 388 16.07 -5.06 16.65
N LEU A 389 16.64 -3.87 16.85
CA LEU A 389 18.06 -3.62 16.57
C LEU A 389 18.97 -4.50 17.42
N LYS A 390 18.67 -4.65 18.71
CA LYS A 390 19.45 -5.53 19.60
C LYS A 390 19.47 -6.97 19.08
N ALA A 391 18.32 -7.46 18.64
CA ALA A 391 18.19 -8.79 18.09
C ALA A 391 19.00 -8.94 16.79
N PHE A 392 18.86 -8.01 15.84
CA PHE A 392 19.66 -8.00 14.62
C PHE A 392 21.17 -7.93 14.90
N ASN A 393 21.58 -7.16 15.91
CA ASN A 393 22.98 -7.03 16.33
C ASN A 393 23.53 -8.34 16.90
N SER A 394 22.75 -9.02 17.76
CA SER A 394 23.15 -10.29 18.38
C SER A 394 23.44 -11.39 17.36
N LEU A 395 22.85 -11.27 16.17
CA LEU A 395 23.01 -12.20 15.05
C LEU A 395 23.94 -11.65 13.95
N GLY A 396 24.57 -10.48 14.16
CA GLY A 396 25.51 -9.88 13.23
C GLY A 396 24.90 -9.23 11.97
N ALA A 397 23.57 -9.19 11.86
CA ALA A 397 22.86 -8.73 10.67
C ALA A 397 23.06 -7.23 10.39
N LEU A 398 23.18 -6.41 11.45
CA LEU A 398 23.33 -4.95 11.33
C LEU A 398 24.54 -4.51 10.50
N ARG A 399 25.58 -5.34 10.44
CA ARG A 399 26.79 -5.04 9.65
C ARG A 399 26.51 -4.91 8.16
N TYR A 400 25.44 -5.52 7.67
CA TYR A 400 25.11 -5.55 6.25
C TYR A 400 24.00 -4.57 5.85
N ILE A 401 23.31 -3.96 6.83
CA ILE A 401 22.25 -2.99 6.56
C ILE A 401 22.86 -1.70 6.01
N ARG A 402 22.33 -1.22 4.87
CA ARG A 402 22.80 0.00 4.20
C ARG A 402 21.95 1.22 4.51
N ASN A 403 20.65 1.05 4.72
CA ASN A 403 19.73 2.13 5.02
C ASN A 403 18.85 1.75 6.21
N LEU A 404 18.87 2.58 7.25
CA LEU A 404 18.04 2.39 8.43
C LEU A 404 17.14 3.61 8.62
N PHE A 405 15.84 3.36 8.70
CA PHE A 405 14.84 4.32 9.07
C PHE A 405 14.23 3.91 10.41
N PHE A 406 14.37 4.74 11.43
CA PHE A 406 13.87 4.49 12.76
C PHE A 406 12.81 5.55 13.09
N CYS A 407 11.55 5.13 13.28
CA CYS A 407 10.44 6.00 13.63
C CYS A 407 9.92 5.64 15.01
N ALA A 408 9.89 6.56 15.97
CA ALA A 408 9.19 6.29 17.23
C ALA A 408 8.69 7.58 17.83
N GLU A 409 7.38 7.70 18.04
CA GLU A 409 6.75 8.86 18.67
C GLU A 409 7.38 9.20 20.03
N TYR A 410 7.66 8.16 20.83
CA TYR A 410 8.28 8.30 22.15
C TYR A 410 9.35 7.24 22.36
N ILE A 411 10.55 7.68 22.76
CA ILE A 411 11.66 6.80 23.15
C ILE A 411 12.12 7.15 24.57
N SER A 412 11.97 6.19 25.48
CA SER A 412 12.52 6.33 26.83
C SER A 412 14.06 6.26 26.83
N LEU A 413 14.70 6.85 27.84
CA LEU A 413 16.16 6.74 28.04
C LEU A 413 16.65 5.28 28.04
N LYS A 414 15.88 4.37 28.64
CA LYS A 414 16.19 2.94 28.66
C LYS A 414 16.20 2.34 27.24
N GLU A 415 15.31 2.78 26.37
CA GLU A 415 15.26 2.34 24.97
C GLU A 415 16.41 2.93 24.13
N ILE A 416 16.85 4.16 24.42
CA ILE A 416 18.03 4.77 23.79
C ILE A 416 19.31 3.99 24.12
N SER A 417 19.43 3.47 25.33
CA SER A 417 20.60 2.66 25.73
C SER A 417 20.78 1.39 24.87
N VAL A 418 19.73 0.92 24.18
CA VAL A 418 19.82 -0.24 23.28
C VAL A 418 20.74 0.03 22.08
N PHE A 419 20.92 1.29 21.71
CA PHE A 419 21.84 1.68 20.64
C PHE A 419 23.31 1.62 21.06
N GLU A 420 23.59 1.61 22.37
CA GLU A 420 24.96 1.54 22.88
C GLU A 420 25.63 0.24 22.45
N GLY A 421 26.72 0.38 21.69
CA GLY A 421 27.51 -0.76 21.22
C GLY A 421 26.97 -1.43 19.95
N LEU A 422 25.91 -0.91 19.33
CA LEU A 422 25.50 -1.35 17.99
C LEU A 422 26.59 -1.00 16.97
N LYS A 423 26.89 -1.94 16.07
CA LYS A 423 27.90 -1.76 15.01
C LYS A 423 27.30 -1.98 13.63
N PHE A 424 27.45 -0.97 12.80
CA PHE A 424 26.96 -0.92 11.43
C PHE A 424 28.13 -0.71 10.47
N ASP A 425 28.68 -1.79 9.92
CA ASP A 425 29.85 -1.70 9.05
C ASP A 425 29.53 -1.02 7.71
N ASN A 426 28.31 -1.23 7.17
CA ASN A 426 27.90 -0.77 5.83
C ASN A 426 26.75 0.26 5.82
N LEU A 427 26.36 0.80 6.98
CA LEU A 427 25.25 1.77 7.03
C LEU A 427 25.65 3.09 6.36
N ILE A 428 24.93 3.45 5.30
CA ILE A 428 25.14 4.64 4.48
C ILE A 428 24.19 5.75 4.89
N ASN A 429 22.92 5.42 5.10
CA ASN A 429 21.87 6.39 5.44
C ASN A 429 21.16 5.97 6.72
N LEU A 430 21.03 6.91 7.67
CA LEU A 430 20.30 6.73 8.91
C LEU A 430 19.29 7.87 9.06
N ALA A 431 18.03 7.52 9.29
CA ALA A 431 16.99 8.48 9.65
C ALA A 431 16.39 8.13 11.01
N PHE A 432 16.23 9.15 11.84
CA PHE A 432 15.49 9.14 13.09
C PHE A 432 14.28 10.03 12.93
N TYR A 433 13.07 9.54 13.18
CA TYR A 433 11.86 10.27 12.86
C TYR A 433 10.86 10.31 14.01
N ASP A 434 10.25 11.48 14.20
CA ASP A 434 9.29 11.83 15.26
C ASP A 434 9.76 11.45 16.67
N ILE A 435 11.06 11.59 16.95
CA ILE A 435 11.62 11.27 18.27
C ILE A 435 11.29 12.38 19.27
N GLU A 436 10.48 12.07 20.27
CA GLU A 436 10.33 12.86 21.50
C GLU A 436 11.07 12.18 22.67
N PHE A 437 11.83 12.97 23.43
CA PHE A 437 12.57 12.47 24.58
C PHE A 437 11.74 12.68 25.85
N ASP A 438 11.67 11.66 26.72
CA ASP A 438 10.91 11.75 27.96
C ASP A 438 11.57 12.72 28.97
N ASP A 439 10.95 13.89 29.15
CA ASP A 439 11.41 14.96 30.03
C ASP A 439 11.02 14.78 31.51
N THR A 440 10.32 13.69 31.88
CA THR A 440 9.76 13.52 33.24
C THR A 440 10.78 13.22 34.33
N THR A 441 12.08 13.10 34.00
CA THR A 441 13.14 12.92 34.99
C THR A 441 14.00 14.18 35.10
N GLU A 442 13.87 14.91 36.21
CA GLU A 442 14.63 16.14 36.56
C GLU A 442 16.17 15.99 36.56
N ALA A 443 16.70 14.79 36.27
CA ALA A 443 18.11 14.48 36.34
C ALA A 443 18.59 13.52 35.24
N THR A 444 18.42 13.83 33.95
CA THR A 444 19.26 13.16 32.93
C THR A 444 19.37 13.93 31.62
N LYS A 445 20.61 14.33 31.28
CA LYS A 445 21.02 14.62 29.91
C LYS A 445 20.65 13.40 29.06
N ALA A 446 19.57 13.45 28.29
CA ALA A 446 19.32 12.40 27.31
C ALA A 446 20.41 12.56 26.26
N ILE A 447 21.22 11.52 26.10
CA ILE A 447 22.34 11.49 25.16
C ILE A 447 21.79 10.84 23.89
N LEU A 448 21.99 11.46 22.74
CA LEU A 448 21.72 10.79 21.46
C LEU A 448 22.30 9.36 21.42
N PRO A 449 21.64 8.42 20.73
CA PRO A 449 22.06 7.03 20.74
C PRO A 449 23.51 6.86 20.23
N ILE A 450 24.37 6.19 21.03
CA ILE A 450 25.79 5.98 20.69
C ILE A 450 25.98 4.64 19.98
N PHE A 451 26.02 4.66 18.64
CA PHE A 451 26.34 3.49 17.81
C PHE A 451 27.65 3.69 17.04
N GLN A 452 28.17 2.68 16.32
CA GLN A 452 29.31 2.78 15.39
C GLN A 452 28.85 2.60 13.94
N ALA A 453 29.10 3.59 13.08
CA ALA A 453 28.76 3.53 11.65
C ALA A 453 29.80 4.27 10.78
N PRO A 454 30.98 3.66 10.51
CA PRO A 454 32.08 4.33 9.81
C PRO A 454 31.77 4.71 8.34
N SER A 455 30.79 4.05 7.72
CA SER A 455 30.35 4.33 6.34
C SER A 455 29.17 5.29 6.25
N LEU A 456 28.72 5.86 7.37
CA LEU A 456 27.57 6.75 7.40
C LEU A 456 27.86 8.00 6.56
N ASN A 457 27.03 8.21 5.54
CA ASN A 457 27.11 9.33 4.62
C ASN A 457 26.00 10.36 4.90
N GLN A 458 24.76 9.92 5.14
CA GLN A 458 23.64 10.79 5.46
C GLN A 458 23.07 10.46 6.85
N PHE A 459 22.92 11.49 7.67
CA PHE A 459 22.19 11.45 8.92
C PHE A 459 20.97 12.36 8.83
N MET A 460 19.79 11.82 9.04
CA MET A 460 18.52 12.53 9.07
C MET A 460 17.90 12.43 10.46
N ILE A 461 17.37 13.54 10.96
CA ILE A 461 16.60 13.54 12.20
C ILE A 461 15.41 14.49 12.10
N ARG A 462 14.23 13.98 12.47
CA ARG A 462 13.02 14.74 12.72
C ARG A 462 12.66 14.66 14.20
N THR A 463 12.58 15.81 14.85
CA THR A 463 12.30 15.91 16.29
C THR A 463 11.74 17.28 16.64
N SER A 464 10.99 17.35 17.74
CA SER A 464 10.58 18.57 18.41
C SER A 464 11.68 19.18 19.29
N GLU A 465 12.82 18.50 19.49
CA GLU A 465 13.88 18.92 20.42
C GLU A 465 15.22 19.13 19.70
N ILE A 466 15.19 19.79 18.54
CA ILE A 466 16.35 19.85 17.63
C ILE A 466 17.57 20.51 18.28
N LYS A 467 17.35 21.52 19.15
CA LYS A 467 18.42 22.18 19.92
C LYS A 467 19.12 21.20 20.87
N ARG A 468 18.39 20.28 21.50
CA ARG A 468 18.96 19.25 22.37
C ARG A 468 19.82 18.29 21.57
N VAL A 469 19.30 17.81 20.43
CA VAL A 469 19.99 16.91 19.51
C VAL A 469 21.31 17.51 19.00
N LEU A 470 21.31 18.77 18.56
CA LEU A 470 22.51 19.43 18.03
C LEU A 470 23.65 19.51 19.06
N ASN A 471 23.33 19.75 20.33
CA ASN A 471 24.33 19.75 21.41
C ASN A 471 25.03 18.39 21.58
N ASP A 472 24.30 17.29 21.37
CA ASP A 472 24.80 15.93 21.52
C ASP A 472 25.58 15.41 20.31
N ILE A 473 25.26 15.88 19.10
CA ILE A 473 25.97 15.52 17.86
C ILE A 473 27.49 15.69 18.02
N ARG A 474 27.91 16.69 18.80
CA ARG A 474 29.33 16.97 19.12
C ARG A 474 30.07 15.77 19.73
N GLY A 475 29.37 14.92 20.49
CA GLY A 475 29.94 13.73 21.15
C GLY A 475 29.98 12.48 20.26
N LEU A 476 29.23 12.47 19.15
CA LEU A 476 29.03 11.27 18.35
C LEU A 476 30.19 11.05 17.37
N LYS A 477 31.15 10.20 17.79
CA LYS A 477 32.26 9.76 16.94
C LYS A 477 31.80 9.20 15.59
N SER A 478 30.61 8.61 15.53
CA SER A 478 30.07 7.96 14.33
C SER A 478 29.47 8.91 13.31
N LEU A 479 29.16 10.14 13.71
CA LEU A 479 28.72 11.18 12.77
C LEU A 479 29.91 11.90 12.13
N LYS A 480 31.16 11.63 12.56
CA LYS A 480 32.35 12.33 12.06
C LYS A 480 32.58 12.15 10.57
N SER A 481 32.17 11.02 9.99
CA SER A 481 32.27 10.71 8.57
C SER A 481 31.05 11.14 7.75
N SER A 482 29.99 11.64 8.40
CA SER A 482 28.75 12.02 7.72
C SER A 482 28.98 13.26 6.86
N LYS A 483 28.64 13.14 5.58
CA LYS A 483 28.75 14.23 4.59
C LYS A 483 27.44 14.98 4.38
N GLU A 484 26.32 14.37 4.75
CA GLU A 484 24.99 14.95 4.61
C GLU A 484 24.28 14.94 5.96
N LEU A 485 23.66 16.07 6.31
CA LEU A 485 22.85 16.24 7.50
C LEU A 485 21.48 16.81 7.08
N VAL A 486 20.42 16.11 7.45
CA VAL A 486 19.02 16.53 7.22
C VAL A 486 18.36 16.73 8.57
N LEU A 487 17.92 17.95 8.85
CA LEU A 487 17.23 18.32 10.09
C LEU A 487 15.80 18.70 9.75
N ASP A 488 14.82 17.97 10.25
CA ASP A 488 13.39 18.32 10.12
C ASP A 488 12.91 18.75 11.51
N ALA A 489 12.85 20.07 11.72
CA ALA A 489 12.50 20.65 13.00
C ALA A 489 10.97 20.76 13.10
N LYS A 490 10.38 20.01 14.04
CA LYS A 490 8.93 20.02 14.30
C LYS A 490 8.62 21.06 15.39
N TYR A 491 7.52 21.81 15.24
CA TYR A 491 7.03 22.84 16.19
C TYR A 491 7.88 24.11 16.33
N ASN A 492 7.37 25.09 17.09
CA ASN A 492 7.86 26.47 17.21
C ASN A 492 9.18 26.57 17.99
N ASP A 493 10.21 25.89 17.48
CA ASP A 493 11.50 25.74 18.12
C ASP A 493 12.54 26.68 17.53
N VAL A 494 13.53 27.01 18.36
CA VAL A 494 14.71 27.76 17.94
C VAL A 494 15.80 26.78 17.52
N VAL A 495 16.13 26.77 16.23
CA VAL A 495 17.17 25.94 15.63
C VAL A 495 18.49 26.71 15.61
N GLU A 496 19.39 26.42 16.55
CA GLU A 496 20.73 27.03 16.61
C GLU A 496 21.80 26.03 16.14
N ILE A 497 22.45 26.31 15.01
CA ILE A 497 23.50 25.45 14.45
C ILE A 497 24.82 26.22 14.47
N TYR A 498 25.78 25.72 15.25
CA TYR A 498 27.13 26.26 15.25
C TYR A 498 28.07 25.39 14.39
N GLY A 499 28.89 26.01 13.54
CA GLY A 499 29.85 25.28 12.68
C GLY A 499 30.83 24.39 13.45
N SER A 500 31.06 24.70 14.73
CA SER A 500 31.87 23.88 15.66
C SER A 500 31.19 22.61 16.16
N GLU A 501 29.87 22.50 16.00
CA GLU A 501 29.05 21.39 16.53
C GLU A 501 28.75 20.33 15.49
N VAL A 502 28.87 20.67 14.20
CA VAL A 502 28.64 19.73 13.09
C VAL A 502 29.94 19.01 12.67
N PRO A 503 29.82 17.86 11.96
CA PRO A 503 30.99 17.16 11.43
C PRO A 503 31.84 18.04 10.52
N ARG A 504 33.17 17.99 10.67
CA ARG A 504 34.10 18.75 9.80
C ARG A 504 34.00 18.35 8.32
N GLU A 505 33.61 17.11 8.06
CA GLU A 505 33.45 16.54 6.71
C GLU A 505 32.08 16.84 6.10
N LEU A 506 31.19 17.56 6.82
CA LEU A 506 29.85 17.88 6.36
C LEU A 506 29.91 18.70 5.07
N GLU A 507 29.36 18.14 3.98
CA GLU A 507 29.30 18.78 2.67
C GLU A 507 27.90 19.33 2.36
N LYS A 508 26.84 18.75 2.91
CA LYS A 508 25.45 19.11 2.64
C LYS A 508 24.65 19.26 3.94
N LEU A 509 23.99 20.40 4.09
CA LEU A 509 23.06 20.67 5.19
C LEU A 509 21.69 21.03 4.62
N LEU A 510 20.68 20.23 4.96
CA LEU A 510 19.26 20.49 4.69
C LEU A 510 18.55 20.73 6.03
N ILE A 511 17.81 21.82 6.11
CA ILE A 511 16.92 22.12 7.23
C ILE A 511 15.50 22.25 6.67
N GLU A 512 14.60 21.40 7.13
CA GLU A 512 13.18 21.46 6.82
C GLU A 512 12.47 22.06 8.02
N ALA A 513 11.92 23.24 7.80
CA ALA A 513 11.17 24.01 8.78
C ALA A 513 9.68 23.74 8.56
N SER A 514 9.02 23.11 9.53
CA SER A 514 7.65 22.63 9.37
C SER A 514 6.64 23.30 10.30
N SER A 515 7.00 24.39 11.00
CA SER A 515 6.04 25.18 11.80
C SER A 515 6.13 26.69 11.62
N TYR A 516 5.01 27.34 11.95
CA TYR A 516 4.89 28.79 12.12
C TYR A 516 5.91 29.31 13.16
N ASP A 517 6.57 30.42 12.84
CA ASP A 517 7.42 31.21 13.75
C ASP A 517 8.73 30.55 14.22
N GLN A 518 9.21 29.51 13.53
CA GLN A 518 10.54 28.95 13.80
C GLN A 518 11.65 29.97 13.61
N GLN A 519 12.63 29.99 14.52
CA GLN A 519 13.82 30.81 14.39
C GLN A 519 15.02 29.94 14.08
N ILE A 520 15.71 30.20 12.97
CA ILE A 520 16.87 29.41 12.53
C ILE A 520 18.11 30.31 12.56
N PHE A 521 19.06 29.97 13.43
CA PHE A 521 20.35 30.64 13.57
C PHE A 521 21.47 29.71 13.14
N ILE A 522 22.21 30.07 12.09
CA ILE A 522 23.36 29.27 11.61
C ILE A 522 24.61 30.13 11.72
N THR A 523 25.53 29.79 12.62
CA THR A 523 26.71 30.62 12.90
C THR A 523 28.01 29.82 12.90
N GLY A 524 29.09 30.41 12.39
CA GLY A 524 30.45 29.88 12.56
C GLY A 524 31.07 29.35 11.27
N ARG A 525 32.11 28.53 11.41
CA ARG A 525 32.95 28.09 10.30
C ARG A 525 32.67 26.65 9.89
N PHE A 526 32.43 26.43 8.60
CA PHE A 526 32.10 25.15 7.99
C PHE A 526 33.09 24.82 6.88
N GLU A 527 34.14 24.05 7.21
CA GLU A 527 35.29 23.85 6.30
C GLU A 527 34.91 23.15 4.99
N SER A 528 34.06 22.13 5.06
CA SER A 528 33.74 21.25 3.92
C SER A 528 32.37 21.53 3.29
N LEU A 529 31.57 22.43 3.87
CA LEU A 529 30.18 22.64 3.47
C LEU A 529 30.13 23.21 2.05
N LYS A 530 29.43 22.50 1.17
CA LYS A 530 29.19 22.86 -0.23
C LYS A 530 27.75 23.33 -0.45
N TYR A 531 26.79 22.82 0.31
CA TYR A 531 25.37 23.11 0.12
C TYR A 531 24.68 23.40 1.45
N LEU A 532 24.01 24.55 1.50
CA LEU A 532 23.10 24.91 2.58
C LEU A 532 21.70 25.15 1.99
N ILE A 533 20.74 24.32 2.37
CA ILE A 533 19.36 24.40 1.89
C ILE A 533 18.44 24.48 3.11
N ILE A 534 17.56 25.47 3.12
CA ILE A 534 16.52 25.64 4.13
C ILE A 534 15.18 25.67 3.38
N LYS A 535 14.33 24.68 3.64
CA LYS A 535 13.00 24.56 3.03
C LYS A 535 11.92 24.82 4.06
N SER A 536 10.78 25.30 3.60
CA SER A 536 9.55 25.34 4.38
C SER A 536 8.48 24.53 3.69
N SER A 537 7.72 23.74 4.45
CA SER A 537 6.41 23.25 3.98
C SER A 537 5.35 24.35 4.04
N GLU A 538 5.52 25.34 4.91
CA GLU A 538 4.54 26.40 5.17
C GLU A 538 5.09 27.78 4.80
N SER A 539 4.36 28.51 3.95
CA SER A 539 4.94 29.63 3.20
C SER A 539 5.27 30.91 3.99
N ARG A 540 4.98 31.03 5.30
CA ARG A 540 5.08 32.35 5.99
C ARG A 540 5.22 32.22 7.52
N SER A 541 6.43 32.38 8.04
CA SER A 541 6.78 33.25 9.20
C SER A 541 8.13 32.92 9.87
N SER A 542 8.82 31.85 9.47
CA SER A 542 10.11 31.50 10.07
C SER A 542 11.18 32.57 9.83
N GLU A 543 11.87 32.96 10.90
CA GLU A 543 12.94 33.97 10.89
C GLU A 543 14.30 33.29 10.79
N ILE A 544 15.07 33.63 9.76
CA ILE A 544 16.37 33.02 9.49
C ILE A 544 17.48 34.04 9.65
N SER A 545 18.53 33.67 10.37
CA SER A 545 19.77 34.43 10.53
C SER A 545 20.97 33.52 10.28
N ILE A 546 21.74 33.83 9.24
CA ILE A 546 22.90 33.05 8.79
C ILE A 546 24.13 33.93 8.90
N ARG A 547 25.14 33.48 9.64
CA ARG A 547 26.43 34.14 9.82
C ARG A 547 27.57 33.12 9.70
N ILE A 548 28.00 32.83 8.48
CA ILE A 548 28.86 31.68 8.22
C ILE A 548 30.16 32.03 7.48
N SER A 549 31.21 31.25 7.79
CA SER A 549 32.42 31.14 7.00
C SER A 549 32.49 29.76 6.36
N ALA A 550 32.46 29.66 5.03
CA ALA A 550 32.34 28.38 4.33
C ALA A 550 33.10 28.41 2.99
N PRO A 551 34.43 28.13 2.98
CA PRO A 551 35.29 28.31 1.81
C PRO A 551 34.92 27.42 0.62
N ASN A 552 34.19 26.33 0.89
CA ASN A 552 33.74 25.38 -0.12
C ASN A 552 32.27 25.55 -0.51
N LEU A 553 31.55 26.53 0.04
CA LEU A 553 30.12 26.70 -0.22
C LEU A 553 29.90 27.03 -1.70
N VAL A 554 29.02 26.29 -2.36
CA VAL A 554 28.66 26.42 -3.77
C VAL A 554 27.25 26.98 -3.92
N LYS A 555 26.32 26.56 -3.06
CA LYS A 555 24.91 26.97 -3.10
C LYS A 555 24.36 27.26 -1.70
N LEU A 556 23.66 28.38 -1.58
CA LEU A 556 22.81 28.73 -0.45
C LEU A 556 21.38 28.96 -0.96
N ASP A 557 20.42 28.26 -0.38
CA ASP A 557 19.01 28.36 -0.77
C ASP A 557 18.12 28.40 0.48
N ALA A 558 17.52 29.57 0.73
CA ALA A 558 16.61 29.86 1.83
C ALA A 558 15.33 30.54 1.30
N ASN A 559 14.90 30.19 0.09
CA ASN A 559 13.63 30.69 -0.47
C ASN A 559 12.44 30.25 0.41
N GLY A 560 11.38 31.05 0.41
CA GLY A 560 10.15 30.81 1.18
C GLY A 560 10.18 31.29 2.64
N HIS A 561 11.27 31.88 3.10
CA HIS A 561 11.50 32.26 4.50
C HIS A 561 11.68 33.77 4.71
N ASN A 562 11.63 34.24 5.96
CA ASN A 562 12.02 35.61 6.32
C ASN A 562 13.51 35.65 6.72
N LEU A 563 14.38 36.03 5.78
CA LEU A 563 15.82 36.09 6.04
C LEU A 563 16.22 37.42 6.72
N LYS A 564 16.20 37.45 8.05
CA LYS A 564 16.60 38.62 8.84
C LYS A 564 18.04 39.05 8.60
N ASN A 565 18.96 38.09 8.58
CA ASN A 565 20.38 38.40 8.40
C ASN A 565 21.09 37.31 7.59
N LEU A 566 21.92 37.72 6.65
CA LEU A 566 22.84 36.86 5.91
C LEU A 566 24.21 37.53 5.86
N GLU A 567 25.13 37.08 6.70
CA GLU A 567 26.53 37.49 6.73
C GLU A 567 27.41 36.35 6.23
N LEU A 568 28.14 36.63 5.14
CA LEU A 568 29.03 35.66 4.50
C LEU A 568 30.49 36.09 4.61
N PHE A 569 31.31 35.20 5.14
CA PHE A 569 32.77 35.31 5.26
C PHE A 569 33.42 34.19 4.43
N ASP A 570 34.53 34.43 3.73
CA ASP A 570 35.31 33.39 3.03
C ASP A 570 34.41 32.36 2.29
N CYS A 571 33.64 32.84 1.30
CA CYS A 571 32.69 32.02 0.52
C CYS A 571 33.02 32.09 -0.98
N LEU A 572 34.31 32.07 -1.33
CA LEU A 572 34.82 32.40 -2.67
C LEU A 572 34.29 31.47 -3.79
N LYS A 573 33.84 30.26 -3.45
CA LYS A 573 33.28 29.27 -4.39
C LYS A 573 31.77 29.37 -4.59
N LEU A 574 31.08 30.28 -3.88
CA LEU A 574 29.63 30.41 -3.89
C LEU A 574 29.16 30.84 -5.26
N LYS A 575 28.32 30.03 -5.91
CA LYS A 575 27.79 30.26 -7.26
C LYS A 575 26.35 30.78 -7.25
N ILE A 576 25.56 30.36 -6.26
CA ILE A 576 24.11 30.58 -6.21
C ILE A 576 23.72 31.01 -4.80
N ILE A 577 23.01 32.14 -4.72
CA ILE A 577 22.28 32.59 -3.53
C ILE A 577 20.81 32.74 -3.91
N CYS A 578 19.95 32.08 -3.15
CA CYS A 578 18.51 32.14 -3.25
C CYS A 578 17.93 32.45 -1.85
N ALA A 579 17.15 33.52 -1.74
CA ALA A 579 16.48 33.90 -0.50
C ALA A 579 15.19 34.67 -0.80
N ASP A 580 14.26 34.66 0.15
CA ASP A 580 13.08 35.53 0.14
C ASP A 580 13.10 36.44 1.37
N LYS A 581 12.41 37.59 1.28
CA LYS A 581 12.20 38.55 2.37
C LYS A 581 13.46 38.88 3.17
N ALA A 582 14.56 39.13 2.46
CA ALA A 582 15.82 39.40 3.12
C ALA A 582 15.86 40.83 3.70
N GLU A 583 15.99 40.97 5.03
CA GLU A 583 16.14 42.26 5.70
C GLU A 583 17.60 42.77 5.56
N ARG A 584 18.58 41.90 5.86
CA ARG A 584 20.01 42.23 5.77
C ARG A 584 20.80 41.15 5.04
N VAL A 585 21.61 41.55 4.08
CA VAL A 585 22.56 40.69 3.35
C VAL A 585 23.89 41.40 3.23
N HIS A 586 24.95 40.82 3.77
CA HIS A 586 26.28 41.40 3.78
C HIS A 586 27.35 40.36 3.40
N THR A 587 28.15 40.68 2.39
CA THR A 587 29.34 39.90 2.03
C THR A 587 30.59 40.69 2.42
N HIS A 588 31.43 40.13 3.28
CA HIS A 588 32.63 40.82 3.76
C HIS A 588 33.74 40.89 2.69
N GLU A 589 33.73 39.95 1.75
CA GLU A 589 34.70 39.82 0.66
C GLU A 589 33.98 39.78 -0.69
N ASP A 590 34.73 39.91 -1.79
CA ASP A 590 34.17 39.67 -3.12
C ASP A 590 33.85 38.19 -3.31
N LEU A 591 32.71 37.89 -3.94
CA LEU A 591 32.28 36.54 -4.31
C LEU A 591 32.53 36.31 -5.80
N PRO A 592 33.77 36.02 -6.23
CA PRO A 592 34.13 35.96 -7.65
C PRO A 592 33.46 34.79 -8.39
N SER A 593 32.96 33.77 -7.68
CA SER A 593 32.25 32.65 -8.30
C SER A 593 30.75 32.86 -8.44
N LEU A 594 30.19 33.92 -7.84
CA LEU A 594 28.75 34.12 -7.77
C LEU A 594 28.21 34.46 -9.16
N LYS A 595 27.36 33.58 -9.69
CA LYS A 595 26.73 33.74 -11.01
C LYS A 595 25.26 34.12 -10.91
N TYR A 596 24.58 33.66 -9.85
CA TYR A 596 23.14 33.81 -9.67
C TYR A 596 22.80 34.33 -8.28
N LEU A 597 22.11 35.47 -8.23
CA LEU A 597 21.58 36.07 -7.02
C LEU A 597 20.06 36.28 -7.18
N ASN A 598 19.28 35.56 -6.39
CA ASN A 598 17.83 35.70 -6.34
C ASN A 598 17.41 36.04 -4.91
N ILE A 599 16.94 37.28 -4.70
CA ILE A 599 16.41 37.74 -3.43
C ILE A 599 15.02 38.29 -3.70
N LEU A 600 13.97 37.54 -3.39
CA LEU A 600 12.58 37.95 -3.64
C LEU A 600 12.02 38.75 -2.44
N ASP A 601 10.99 39.55 -2.69
CA ASP A 601 10.22 40.28 -1.67
C ASP A 601 11.04 41.13 -0.67
N THR A 602 11.92 42.00 -1.18
CA THR A 602 12.82 42.87 -0.38
C THR A 602 12.12 44.08 0.26
N LYS A 603 10.80 44.06 0.49
CA LYS A 603 10.05 45.23 1.00
C LYS A 603 10.59 45.75 2.33
N ASP A 604 10.99 44.83 3.19
CA ASP A 604 11.52 45.10 4.53
C ASP A 604 13.06 45.15 4.55
N ALA A 605 13.72 45.23 3.38
CA ALA A 605 15.17 45.28 3.31
C ALA A 605 15.73 46.58 3.90
N ASP A 606 16.57 46.42 4.92
CA ASP A 606 17.38 47.47 5.54
C ASP A 606 18.66 47.71 4.75
N GLU A 607 19.43 46.64 4.51
CA GLU A 607 20.77 46.70 3.94
C GLU A 607 21.08 45.45 3.09
N ILE A 608 21.25 45.63 1.79
CA ILE A 608 21.76 44.57 0.90
C ILE A 608 23.08 45.05 0.31
N HIS A 609 24.19 44.51 0.83
CA HIS A 609 25.55 44.79 0.40
C HIS A 609 26.24 43.50 -0.06
N VAL A 610 26.20 43.27 -1.37
CA VAL A 610 26.83 42.11 -2.02
C VAL A 610 27.94 42.58 -2.96
N LYS A 611 29.15 42.06 -2.76
CA LYS A 611 30.31 42.22 -3.65
C LYS A 611 30.42 40.95 -4.50
N ALA A 612 30.19 41.08 -5.80
CA ALA A 612 30.21 39.95 -6.71
C ALA A 612 30.65 40.37 -8.11
N SER A 613 31.95 40.30 -8.36
CA SER A 613 32.59 40.77 -9.61
C SER A 613 32.10 40.06 -10.88
N ASN A 614 31.65 38.81 -10.79
CA ASN A 614 31.28 37.99 -11.95
C ASN A 614 29.77 37.64 -12.01
N LEU A 615 28.92 38.42 -11.34
CA LEU A 615 27.47 38.18 -11.29
C LEU A 615 26.86 38.27 -12.69
N LYS A 616 26.14 37.22 -13.11
CA LYS A 616 25.50 37.14 -14.44
C LYS A 616 24.01 37.40 -14.39
N HIS A 617 23.35 36.90 -13.36
CA HIS A 617 21.91 36.97 -13.21
C HIS A 617 21.54 37.52 -11.84
N ILE A 618 20.67 38.52 -11.84
CA ILE A 618 20.07 39.05 -10.64
C ILE A 618 18.55 39.06 -10.78
N LYS A 619 17.88 38.52 -9.76
CA LYS A 619 16.43 38.61 -9.61
C LYS A 619 16.14 39.15 -8.22
N THR A 620 16.29 40.46 -8.08
CA THR A 620 16.07 41.18 -6.83
C THR A 620 15.32 42.47 -7.13
N PRO A 621 14.20 42.78 -6.46
CA PRO A 621 13.59 44.10 -6.53
C PRO A 621 14.59 45.08 -5.91
N LEU A 622 15.27 45.88 -6.73
CA LEU A 622 16.18 46.93 -6.27
C LEU A 622 15.34 48.06 -5.68
N ASN A 623 15.00 47.97 -4.40
CA ASN A 623 14.58 49.15 -3.64
C ASN A 623 15.83 50.01 -3.37
N GLY A 624 15.66 51.34 -3.24
CA GLY A 624 16.76 52.32 -3.24
C GLY A 624 17.80 52.22 -2.10
N LYS A 625 17.70 51.20 -1.23
CA LYS A 625 18.66 50.90 -0.15
C LYS A 625 19.63 49.75 -0.47
N ALA A 626 19.40 48.98 -1.54
CA ALA A 626 20.31 47.92 -1.96
C ALA A 626 21.56 48.48 -2.68
N LYS A 627 22.76 48.12 -2.20
CA LYS A 627 24.05 48.45 -2.81
C LYS A 627 24.75 47.18 -3.28
N ILE A 628 24.65 46.88 -4.56
CA ILE A 628 25.35 45.74 -5.16
C ILE A 628 26.58 46.28 -5.89
N GLN A 629 27.76 45.94 -5.38
CA GLN A 629 29.04 46.31 -5.99
C GLN A 629 29.44 45.23 -6.98
N MET A 630 29.25 45.51 -8.26
CA MET A 630 29.85 44.75 -9.35
C MET A 630 31.18 45.40 -9.71
N ALA A 631 32.23 44.61 -9.95
CA ALA A 631 33.48 45.14 -10.46
C ALA A 631 33.22 45.93 -11.75
N ASP A 632 33.92 47.06 -11.85
CA ASP A 632 33.88 48.03 -12.94
C ASP A 632 33.46 47.43 -14.29
N ILE A 633 32.19 47.62 -14.65
CA ILE A 633 31.81 47.75 -16.07
C ILE A 633 32.27 49.15 -16.50
N THR A 634 33.57 49.42 -16.42
CA THR A 634 34.21 50.56 -17.07
C THR A 634 34.20 50.29 -18.57
N GLY A 635 33.04 50.55 -19.17
CA GLY A 635 32.75 50.28 -20.57
C GLY A 635 31.40 50.88 -20.95
N SER A 636 31.37 52.21 -20.96
CA SER A 636 30.34 53.13 -21.48
C SER A 636 28.93 53.10 -20.87
N ASP A 637 28.42 54.31 -20.63
CA ASP A 637 27.11 54.68 -20.09
C ASP A 637 25.88 54.24 -20.92
N GLN A 638 26.00 53.20 -21.76
CA GLN A 638 24.89 52.64 -22.54
C GLN A 638 24.53 51.19 -22.18
N LYS A 639 25.21 50.54 -21.23
CA LYS A 639 24.85 49.19 -20.73
C LYS A 639 24.23 49.15 -19.33
N ARG A 640 23.89 50.31 -18.74
CA ARG A 640 23.16 50.40 -17.46
C ARG A 640 21.65 50.15 -17.56
N GLN A 641 21.11 49.92 -18.77
CA GLN A 641 19.72 49.52 -19.00
C GLN A 641 19.64 48.39 -20.02
N LYS A 642 19.89 47.15 -19.58
CA LYS A 642 19.28 45.90 -20.06
C LYS A 642 19.93 44.69 -19.36
N LEU A 643 19.91 44.69 -18.03
CA LEU A 643 19.69 43.44 -17.32
C LEU A 643 18.19 43.20 -17.48
N GLU A 644 17.81 42.52 -18.57
CA GLU A 644 16.40 42.24 -18.85
C GLU A 644 15.81 41.50 -17.65
N VAL A 645 14.80 42.11 -17.04
CA VAL A 645 13.76 41.42 -16.26
C VAL A 645 12.98 40.56 -17.26
N SER A 646 13.64 39.52 -17.77
CA SER A 646 13.05 38.51 -18.64
C SER A 646 12.31 37.53 -17.73
N ASN A 647 10.99 37.62 -17.74
CA ASN A 647 10.11 36.65 -17.05
C ASN A 647 9.96 35.33 -17.83
N THR A 648 10.60 35.17 -18.99
CA THR A 648 10.30 34.08 -19.94
C THR A 648 11.51 33.29 -20.46
N GLN A 649 12.75 33.72 -20.26
CA GLN A 649 13.96 32.93 -20.54
C GLN A 649 14.74 32.73 -19.25
N ASN A 650 14.79 31.50 -18.69
CA ASN A 650 15.86 31.02 -17.77
C ASN A 650 15.66 29.64 -17.11
N LYS A 651 14.70 28.79 -17.53
CA LYS A 651 14.60 27.45 -16.91
C LYS A 651 15.76 26.51 -17.32
N TYR A 652 16.33 26.70 -18.52
CA TYR A 652 17.38 25.83 -19.09
C TYR A 652 18.82 26.23 -18.69
N GLU A 653 19.14 27.52 -18.55
CA GLU A 653 20.49 27.97 -18.11
C GLU A 653 20.74 27.74 -16.61
N ILE A 654 19.69 27.84 -15.78
CA ILE A 654 19.81 27.54 -14.33
C ILE A 654 19.98 26.03 -14.10
N SER A 655 19.36 25.17 -14.93
CA SER A 655 19.57 23.72 -14.84
C SER A 655 21.00 23.30 -15.21
N GLU A 656 21.69 24.02 -16.09
CA GLU A 656 23.12 23.76 -16.39
C GLU A 656 24.06 24.19 -15.25
N LEU A 657 23.60 25.05 -14.34
CA LEU A 657 24.35 25.45 -13.15
C LEU A 657 24.10 24.52 -11.96
N VAL A 658 23.08 23.67 -12.04
CA VAL A 658 22.65 22.76 -10.95
C VAL A 658 22.56 21.33 -11.49
N ASP A 659 23.68 20.60 -11.49
CA ASP A 659 23.70 19.13 -11.69
C ASP A 659 22.75 18.43 -10.71
N ASP A 660 22.13 17.33 -11.16
CA ASP A 660 21.29 16.47 -10.31
C ASP A 660 22.05 15.91 -9.09
N GLU A 661 23.39 15.88 -9.11
CA GLU A 661 24.25 15.57 -7.96
C GLU A 661 24.05 16.50 -6.74
N PHE A 662 23.40 17.65 -6.94
CA PHE A 662 23.25 18.69 -5.91
C PHE A 662 21.94 18.61 -5.13
N LYS A 663 21.06 17.66 -5.43
CA LYS A 663 19.84 17.43 -4.65
C LYS A 663 20.15 16.63 -3.40
N ILE A 664 19.64 17.10 -2.26
CA ILE A 664 19.58 16.32 -1.03
C ILE A 664 18.23 15.58 -1.08
N HIS A 665 18.28 14.25 -1.10
CA HIS A 665 17.10 13.40 -1.07
C HIS A 665 17.00 12.80 0.33
N PRO A 666 16.06 13.27 1.18
CA PRO A 666 15.77 12.64 2.46
C PRO A 666 15.51 11.14 2.29
N LEU A 667 15.97 10.33 3.25
CA LEU A 667 15.85 8.87 3.16
C LEU A 667 14.39 8.40 2.98
N LEU A 668 13.43 9.09 3.61
CA LEU A 668 12.01 8.81 3.46
C LEU A 668 11.57 8.92 1.98
N ASP A 669 11.90 10.02 1.32
CA ASP A 669 11.58 10.25 -0.10
C ASP A 669 12.22 9.18 -1.01
N VAL A 670 13.45 8.75 -0.68
CA VAL A 670 14.16 7.69 -1.42
C VAL A 670 13.40 6.37 -1.31
N ILE A 671 12.94 6.00 -0.11
CA ILE A 671 12.16 4.78 0.13
C ILE A 671 10.81 4.89 -0.61
N SER A 672 10.04 5.95 -0.38
CA SER A 672 8.73 6.16 -0.99
C SER A 672 8.79 6.09 -2.51
N LYS A 673 9.76 6.77 -3.15
CA LYS A 673 9.93 6.75 -4.60
C LYS A 673 10.35 5.38 -5.14
N LYS A 674 11.28 4.69 -4.47
CA LYS A 674 11.83 3.40 -4.94
C LYS A 674 10.79 2.28 -4.87
N PHE A 675 9.99 2.26 -3.81
CA PHE A 675 8.99 1.22 -3.56
C PHE A 675 7.56 1.63 -3.98
N LYS A 676 7.38 2.86 -4.50
CA LYS A 676 6.08 3.43 -4.90
C LYS A 676 5.08 3.45 -3.73
N LEU A 677 5.58 3.78 -2.54
CA LEU A 677 4.79 3.92 -1.33
C LEU A 677 4.52 5.39 -1.07
N ASP A 678 3.38 5.69 -0.44
CA ASP A 678 3.15 6.99 0.18
C ASP A 678 4.13 7.17 1.35
N SER A 679 4.66 8.37 1.57
CA SER A 679 5.50 8.67 2.73
C SER A 679 4.79 8.33 4.03
N ASP A 680 3.49 8.61 4.11
CA ASP A 680 2.71 8.34 5.32
C ASP A 680 2.63 6.84 5.58
N VAL A 681 2.53 6.00 4.53
CA VAL A 681 2.50 4.53 4.66
C VAL A 681 3.85 3.96 5.12
N VAL A 682 4.97 4.60 4.76
CA VAL A 682 6.30 4.22 5.30
C VAL A 682 6.42 4.59 6.78
N MET A 683 5.72 5.64 7.21
CA MET A 683 5.79 6.17 8.57
C MET A 683 4.77 5.53 9.52
N ASN A 684 3.66 5.01 9.00
CA ASN A 684 2.49 4.68 9.78
C ASN A 684 2.66 3.41 10.64
N SER A 685 3.24 3.59 11.83
CA SER A 685 3.21 2.61 12.92
C SER A 685 1.86 2.59 13.65
N SER A 686 1.12 3.71 13.57
CA SER A 686 -0.17 3.96 14.19
C SER A 686 -1.30 3.64 13.21
N TYR A 687 -1.47 2.37 12.85
CA TYR A 687 -2.73 2.01 12.21
C TYR A 687 -3.86 2.28 13.20
N ASP A 688 -4.69 3.29 12.90
CA ASP A 688 -6.04 3.43 13.43
C ASP A 688 -6.70 2.07 13.30
N TYR A 689 -6.83 1.35 14.41
CA TYR A 689 -7.50 0.06 14.47
C TYR A 689 -9.02 0.18 14.22
N SER A 690 -9.49 1.36 13.81
CA SER A 690 -10.82 1.65 13.31
C SER A 690 -10.80 1.70 11.76
N CYS A 691 -10.89 0.55 11.12
CA CYS A 691 -11.36 0.44 9.74
C CYS A 691 -12.79 -0.08 9.74
#